data_AF-A0A6P2D514-F1
#
_entry.id   AF-A0A6P2D514-F1
#
_cell.length_a   1.000
_cell.length_b   1.000
_cell.length_c   1.000
_cell.angle_alpha   90.00
_cell.angle_beta   90.00
_cell.angle_gamma   90.00
#
_symmetry.space_group_name_H-M   'P 1'
#
loop_
_entity.id
_entity.type
_entity.pdbx_description
1 polymer ?
#
loop_
_entity_poly.entity_id
_entity_poly.type
_entity_poly.pdbx_seq_one_letter_code
_entity_poly.pdbx_strand_id
1 'polypeptide(L)'
;MKKTFAFTLLALAAGVTAYAQLPVAPSPHEPGKGAAPGAAKKEEPKETPRMARLKALDFDRRPSSILKAWAPQPAPKKDESAKEPGAPKNEAKEPDPKAAEKAAELDKEIAAFQKNVTLGKWAEVKSYLASLPADEGAAGYKQLLTSLQGRPGMGRPGGPGGVDPMEMQMMQGPGQQFVERNVFSADDVLGLAAAAPVGKEPVKPKQEKETLAALGAIFREAVTGGTLPEVAVSRLKAETAKPAGQAVLTKRQAAKLLAGAGLAEFAGDFLPLPEQAQKDKDLEALNLLSRHFLALHAKESKSGNLERAWAAVQAVLGGPDGVAEEKDEALIRAVELAPRLKDALGQEWLGASFTKNPERGQEILASVGTLVSRGLTTRPHAIDERLNALKLSQTAVSALMKAAPARAKEWKPALTVLALGWQKEAEFSQRFDQSSGGSRLRRDMYGNIFFASSDEDDQMSRMQMMQQPNMPRPIQIADVIKAAPDAAWLAAIDESLRPKLSEAVARLHLKVNEEAKAFPLIEQLAGAQPAEAKGLVKEFLRVWTRNHDPNASRNENRYSWFFFAFEQRAESIPLTRSKQERNLKELSDWVARIKKLPGAAGELDDEAVVRAFTACHSSAEVYRTEAIEAVFGPLGGLKPKTLAGLADQMRTNLAGLWKEPANQEKNKTKRKKKDIEAEVLRGYQVAQAVLADGLKKFPDRWALLAAQAGLMHDEINYRQELSKASDFSAKRTAAFKTYRRAAEEYAKAARALPEDEHTTSVYEQWFAAGLGAVDLGMISEEKQPDWAQPPLIRAALLALPGDLAEKHMGKFANNLFIKMSGAKPHVKFNYLKAGFQIVGDHKQAAEAKKVFDYYKDLVTEIKLEAVLDGSSEVGHGRPFGLFVNLKHTRDIERESGGFGRYLQNQNSMAYSYNYGRPTADYRDRFETAARTALKEQFEVVSVTFQDEKVTSRATPGEFGWRYTPYAYILLKPRGPQVDKIPPLRLDLDFLETSGYVVMPVETPAVPISARTAGGDPRPVDKLSVTQTLDERQADKGALLLEVKAVGVGLVPEWAELAGNYVPDGFEVTKTETNGLGVKKFDEDNDGNAVVSEQVWTLTLKGREDRTELPKAFRFASVKVPTKEVVYQRYADADLTPVSEEVSLEQSYGKKKSNWLWYALAGVAAVFVLVATVVLLAVRGGKRGPVEAGLPDRLDPFVAAALLREIRERPELTVSHRAALDQDLAEIEQYHFAAGANGHPAPDLRKIVERWAATAPRATSGNRQLLIG
;
A
#
# COMPACT_ATOMS: atom_id res chain seq x y z
N MET A 1 76.32 -12.67 28.62
CA MET A 1 76.60 -14.08 28.31
C MET A 1 75.33 -14.74 27.79
N LYS A 2 75.46 -15.53 26.72
CA LYS A 2 74.42 -16.27 25.99
C LYS A 2 73.21 -16.72 26.82
N LYS A 3 71.99 -16.35 26.37
CA LYS A 3 70.88 -17.24 25.98
C LYS A 3 69.54 -16.47 25.98
N THR A 4 68.66 -16.93 25.08
CA THR A 4 67.20 -16.70 24.96
C THR A 4 66.71 -15.44 24.23
N PHE A 5 66.31 -15.69 22.97
CA PHE A 5 65.54 -14.91 22.00
C PHE A 5 64.27 -14.29 22.63
N ALA A 6 63.91 -13.01 22.42
CA ALA A 6 63.51 -12.31 21.18
C ALA A 6 62.24 -12.90 20.54
N PHE A 7 61.18 -12.17 20.20
CA PHE A 7 60.81 -10.76 20.36
C PHE A 7 59.30 -10.68 20.06
N THR A 8 58.59 -9.79 20.75
CA THR A 8 57.18 -9.47 20.50
C THR A 8 57.10 -8.04 19.96
N LEU A 9 56.04 -7.79 19.17
CA LEU A 9 55.38 -6.49 18.88
C LEU A 9 55.89 -5.60 17.73
N LEU A 10 55.07 -5.55 16.67
CA LEU A 10 54.59 -4.28 16.09
C LEU A 10 53.14 -4.41 15.56
N ALA A 11 52.37 -3.33 15.82
CA ALA A 11 50.95 -2.97 15.54
C ALA A 11 50.37 -3.34 14.15
N LEU A 12 49.14 -3.91 14.03
CA LEU A 12 47.76 -3.32 14.03
C LEU A 12 47.32 -2.64 12.71
N ALA A 13 46.47 -3.32 11.90
CA ALA A 13 45.33 -2.76 11.16
C ALA A 13 44.54 -3.81 10.33
N ALA A 14 43.21 -3.62 10.29
CA ALA A 14 42.20 -4.07 9.30
C ALA A 14 41.72 -5.54 9.29
N GLY A 15 40.42 -5.73 9.55
CA GLY A 15 39.71 -7.00 9.39
C GLY A 15 38.31 -6.81 8.79
N VAL A 16 38.18 -7.00 7.47
CA VAL A 16 36.93 -7.34 6.78
C VAL A 16 37.28 -8.31 5.63
N THR A 17 36.50 -9.39 5.55
CA THR A 17 36.26 -10.34 4.44
C THR A 17 37.24 -11.48 4.09
N ALA A 18 36.59 -12.62 3.81
CA ALA A 18 36.98 -13.80 3.02
C ALA A 18 37.62 -14.99 3.76
N TYR A 19 36.76 -15.94 4.17
CA TYR A 19 37.16 -17.33 4.41
C TYR A 19 37.26 -18.06 3.06
N ALA A 20 38.49 -18.28 2.60
CA ALA A 20 38.82 -19.29 1.60
C ALA A 20 39.29 -20.57 2.32
N GLN A 21 38.79 -21.72 1.87
CA GLN A 21 39.15 -23.04 2.36
C GLN A 21 40.34 -23.64 1.60
N LEU A 22 41.04 -24.55 2.31
CA LEU A 22 42.01 -25.58 1.90
C LEU A 22 43.51 -25.21 2.00
N PRO A 23 44.41 -26.21 2.16
CA PRO A 23 44.40 -27.38 3.07
C PRO A 23 45.77 -27.54 3.78
N VAL A 24 46.00 -28.59 4.57
CA VAL A 24 47.22 -29.46 4.55
C VAL A 24 47.39 -30.29 5.85
N ALA A 25 47.43 -31.60 5.60
CA ALA A 25 48.16 -32.74 6.18
C ALA A 25 48.37 -32.94 7.70
N PRO A 26 48.22 -34.20 8.18
CA PRO A 26 48.55 -34.62 9.54
C PRO A 26 50.04 -35.02 9.67
N SER A 27 50.55 -35.07 10.89
CA SER A 27 51.88 -35.63 11.22
C SER A 27 51.76 -36.62 12.41
N PRO A 28 52.80 -37.38 12.77
CA PRO A 28 52.91 -38.80 12.45
C PRO A 28 52.97 -39.68 13.70
N HIS A 29 52.61 -40.96 13.58
CA HIS A 29 52.93 -41.97 14.59
C HIS A 29 53.52 -43.21 13.93
N GLU A 30 54.67 -43.64 14.45
CA GLU A 30 55.03 -45.02 14.82
C GLU A 30 56.43 -44.98 15.52
N PRO A 31 56.88 -45.99 16.31
CA PRO A 31 56.47 -47.40 16.32
C PRO A 31 56.32 -48.06 17.72
N GLY A 32 55.71 -49.26 17.76
CA GLY A 32 55.75 -50.13 18.93
C GLY A 32 54.83 -51.35 18.84
N LYS A 33 55.20 -52.34 18.00
CA LYS A 33 54.50 -53.62 17.81
C LYS A 33 54.61 -54.56 19.01
N GLY A 34 53.55 -55.35 19.23
CA GLY A 34 53.58 -56.63 19.96
C GLY A 34 52.23 -57.36 19.93
N ALA A 35 52.00 -58.15 18.87
CA ALA A 35 50.88 -59.10 18.72
C ALA A 35 51.05 -60.33 19.66
N ALA A 36 50.04 -61.13 20.05
CA ALA A 36 48.96 -61.81 19.30
C ALA A 36 47.98 -62.52 20.30
N PRO A 37 47.00 -63.36 19.89
CA PRO A 37 46.01 -63.30 18.81
C PRO A 37 44.55 -63.61 19.24
N GLY A 38 43.56 -63.21 18.43
CA GLY A 38 42.31 -63.99 18.24
C GLY A 38 40.98 -63.43 18.76
N ALA A 39 40.33 -62.54 18.00
CA ALA A 39 38.86 -62.48 17.90
C ALA A 39 38.47 -61.86 16.54
N ALA A 40 37.64 -62.58 15.79
CA ALA A 40 37.26 -62.26 14.41
C ALA A 40 36.48 -60.94 14.29
N LYS A 41 36.78 -60.13 13.26
CA LYS A 41 35.93 -59.03 12.80
C LYS A 41 34.69 -59.61 12.11
N LYS A 42 33.48 -59.28 12.60
CA LYS A 42 32.21 -59.45 11.87
C LYS A 42 32.23 -58.51 10.66
N GLU A 43 32.06 -59.06 9.44
CA GLU A 43 31.82 -58.30 8.21
C GLU A 43 30.46 -57.57 8.28
N GLU A 44 30.39 -56.31 7.83
CA GLU A 44 29.12 -55.62 7.59
C GLU A 44 28.43 -56.21 6.34
N PRO A 45 27.09 -56.35 6.33
CA PRO A 45 26.38 -56.96 5.21
C PRO A 45 26.45 -56.07 3.95
N LYS A 46 26.90 -56.65 2.83
CA LYS A 46 26.91 -55.99 1.51
C LYS A 46 25.48 -55.58 1.11
N GLU A 47 25.27 -54.31 0.78
CA GLU A 47 23.96 -53.78 0.37
C GLU A 47 23.52 -54.40 -0.96
N THR A 48 22.43 -55.17 -0.92
CA THR A 48 21.87 -55.86 -2.09
C THR A 48 20.93 -54.93 -2.88
N PRO A 49 20.71 -55.18 -4.19
CA PRO A 49 19.74 -54.43 -4.99
C PRO A 49 18.31 -54.41 -4.41
N ARG A 50 17.89 -55.51 -3.76
CA ARG A 50 16.60 -55.57 -3.05
C ARG A 50 16.59 -54.65 -1.83
N MET A 51 17.66 -54.64 -1.02
CA MET A 51 17.77 -53.76 0.15
C MET A 51 17.69 -52.27 -0.24
N ALA A 52 18.38 -51.88 -1.31
CA ALA A 52 18.35 -50.51 -1.83
C ALA A 52 16.93 -50.10 -2.28
N ARG A 53 16.22 -51.01 -2.98
CA ARG A 53 14.83 -50.80 -3.40
C ARG A 53 13.88 -50.69 -2.20
N LEU A 54 14.00 -51.57 -1.20
CA LEU A 54 13.19 -51.54 0.03
C LEU A 54 13.35 -50.22 0.80
N LYS A 55 14.57 -49.68 0.90
CA LYS A 55 14.85 -48.38 1.56
C LYS A 55 14.28 -47.17 0.80
N ALA A 56 13.94 -47.34 -0.48
CA ALA A 56 13.39 -46.28 -1.35
C ALA A 56 11.87 -46.35 -1.51
N LEU A 57 11.18 -47.34 -0.89
CA LEU A 57 9.74 -47.50 -1.04
C LEU A 57 8.95 -46.40 -0.36
N ASP A 58 7.84 -46.02 -1.00
CA ASP A 58 6.77 -45.23 -0.41
C ASP A 58 5.48 -46.06 -0.34
N PHE A 59 4.71 -45.87 0.72
CA PHE A 59 3.48 -46.59 1.01
C PHE A 59 2.33 -45.61 1.15
N ASP A 60 1.29 -45.83 0.36
CA ASP A 60 0.12 -44.97 0.31
C ASP A 60 -1.10 -45.71 0.85
N ARG A 61 -1.65 -45.18 1.94
CA ARG A 61 -2.87 -45.65 2.61
C ARG A 61 -3.95 -44.56 2.67
N ARG A 62 -3.95 -43.64 1.70
CA ARG A 62 -5.07 -42.71 1.53
C ARG A 62 -6.34 -43.47 1.14
N PRO A 63 -7.54 -43.01 1.57
CA PRO A 63 -8.80 -43.66 1.23
C PRO A 63 -8.95 -43.96 -0.27
N SER A 64 -8.60 -43.00 -1.14
CA SER A 64 -8.62 -43.20 -2.59
C SER A 64 -7.69 -44.31 -3.07
N SER A 65 -6.47 -44.39 -2.53
CA SER A 65 -5.49 -45.44 -2.86
C SER A 65 -5.91 -46.82 -2.36
N ILE A 66 -6.51 -46.90 -1.17
CA ILE A 66 -7.08 -48.14 -0.63
C ILE A 66 -8.21 -48.64 -1.53
N LEU A 67 -9.17 -47.76 -1.86
CA LEU A 67 -10.31 -48.10 -2.72
C LEU A 67 -9.87 -48.50 -4.12
N LYS A 68 -8.86 -47.82 -4.68
CA LYS A 68 -8.28 -48.17 -5.99
C LYS A 68 -7.57 -49.53 -5.98
N ALA A 69 -6.82 -49.84 -4.92
CA ALA A 69 -6.14 -51.13 -4.78
C ALA A 69 -7.12 -52.28 -4.52
N TRP A 70 -8.28 -51.98 -3.90
CA TRP A 70 -9.35 -52.93 -3.62
C TRP A 70 -10.22 -53.22 -4.85
N ALA A 71 -10.43 -52.22 -5.73
CA ALA A 71 -11.25 -52.35 -6.92
C ALA A 71 -10.69 -53.37 -7.94
N PRO A 72 -11.55 -54.10 -8.69
CA PRO A 72 -11.14 -54.95 -9.80
C PRO A 72 -10.42 -54.11 -10.87
N GLN A 73 -9.19 -54.51 -11.24
CA GLN A 73 -8.44 -53.79 -12.27
C GLN A 73 -8.97 -54.18 -13.66
N PRO A 74 -9.27 -53.22 -14.56
CA PRO A 74 -9.65 -53.55 -15.94
C PRO A 74 -8.50 -54.24 -16.68
N ALA A 75 -8.82 -55.14 -17.61
CA ALA A 75 -7.83 -55.80 -18.46
C ALA A 75 -7.00 -54.75 -19.23
N PRO A 76 -5.68 -54.96 -19.41
CA PRO A 76 -4.83 -53.97 -20.05
C PRO A 76 -5.28 -53.73 -21.49
N LYS A 77 -5.82 -52.54 -21.77
CA LYS A 77 -6.01 -52.07 -23.15
C LYS A 77 -4.62 -51.80 -23.75
N LYS A 78 -4.33 -52.47 -24.87
CA LYS A 78 -3.25 -52.06 -25.78
C LYS A 78 -3.73 -50.79 -26.48
N ASP A 79 -3.26 -49.63 -26.06
CA ASP A 79 -3.42 -48.39 -26.84
C ASP A 79 -2.07 -47.99 -27.45
N GLU A 80 -2.04 -48.07 -28.77
CA GLU A 80 -1.14 -47.37 -29.66
C GLU A 80 -1.51 -45.88 -29.64
N SER A 81 -0.69 -45.02 -29.03
CA SER A 81 -0.45 -43.62 -29.44
C SER A 81 0.25 -42.83 -28.34
N ALA A 82 1.54 -42.56 -28.55
CA ALA A 82 2.22 -41.29 -28.25
C ALA A 82 3.72 -41.48 -28.47
N LYS A 83 4.14 -41.36 -29.74
CA LYS A 83 5.50 -40.91 -30.06
C LYS A 83 5.42 -39.40 -30.22
N GLU A 84 6.31 -38.65 -29.56
CA GLU A 84 7.16 -37.63 -30.18
C GLU A 84 8.23 -37.09 -29.19
N PRO A 85 9.32 -36.43 -29.67
CA PRO A 85 10.68 -36.92 -29.42
C PRO A 85 11.64 -35.88 -28.83
N GLY A 86 12.77 -36.35 -28.26
CA GLY A 86 13.98 -35.52 -28.14
C GLY A 86 14.74 -35.64 -26.82
N ALA A 87 15.61 -36.65 -26.69
CA ALA A 87 16.80 -36.58 -25.85
C ALA A 87 17.89 -37.54 -26.40
N PRO A 88 19.19 -37.21 -26.31
CA PRO A 88 20.24 -37.91 -27.04
C PRO A 88 20.52 -39.30 -26.43
N LYS A 89 20.68 -40.30 -27.30
CA LYS A 89 21.14 -41.65 -26.93
C LYS A 89 22.60 -41.57 -26.46
N ASN A 90 22.83 -41.76 -25.16
CA ASN A 90 24.11 -42.26 -24.68
C ASN A 90 24.09 -43.79 -24.76
N GLU A 91 25.08 -44.33 -25.46
CA GLU A 91 25.37 -45.75 -25.56
C GLU A 91 25.68 -46.33 -24.17
N ALA A 92 24.71 -47.04 -23.60
CA ALA A 92 24.92 -47.93 -22.47
C ALA A 92 24.65 -49.37 -22.95
N LYS A 93 25.64 -50.24 -22.74
CA LYS A 93 25.63 -51.68 -23.02
C LYS A 93 24.28 -52.32 -22.72
N GLU A 94 23.80 -53.17 -23.63
CA GLU A 94 22.65 -54.07 -23.39
C GLU A 94 22.80 -54.75 -22.02
N PRO A 95 21.80 -54.62 -21.12
CA PRO A 95 21.81 -55.38 -19.87
C PRO A 95 21.63 -56.86 -20.21
N ASP A 96 22.40 -57.72 -19.54
CA ASP A 96 22.25 -59.18 -19.57
C ASP A 96 20.75 -59.55 -19.46
N PRO A 97 20.17 -60.31 -20.40
CA PRO A 97 18.75 -60.68 -20.40
C PRO A 97 18.28 -61.26 -19.05
N LYS A 98 19.18 -61.98 -18.36
CA LYS A 98 18.91 -62.55 -17.02
C LYS A 98 18.85 -61.51 -15.91
N ALA A 99 19.51 -60.36 -16.05
CA ALA A 99 19.43 -59.27 -15.09
C ALA A 99 18.14 -58.45 -15.26
N ALA A 100 17.67 -58.28 -16.49
CA ALA A 100 16.39 -57.64 -16.79
C ALA A 100 15.19 -58.47 -16.29
N GLU A 101 15.24 -59.80 -16.45
CA GLU A 101 14.23 -60.73 -15.94
C GLU A 101 14.16 -60.71 -14.41
N LYS A 102 15.31 -60.77 -13.73
CA LYS A 102 15.38 -60.66 -12.25
C LYS A 102 14.91 -59.30 -11.73
N ALA A 103 15.15 -58.22 -12.45
CA ALA A 103 14.64 -56.89 -12.09
C ALA A 103 13.11 -56.81 -12.22
N ALA A 104 12.54 -57.40 -13.28
CA ALA A 104 11.09 -57.45 -13.47
C ALA A 104 10.38 -58.34 -12.43
N GLU A 105 11.01 -59.43 -11.99
CA GLU A 105 10.52 -60.25 -10.87
C GLU A 105 10.55 -59.47 -9.54
N LEU A 106 11.64 -58.76 -9.27
CA LEU A 106 11.76 -57.92 -8.08
C LEU A 106 10.74 -56.77 -8.07
N ASP A 107 10.46 -56.15 -9.23
CA ASP A 107 9.44 -55.10 -9.34
C ASP A 107 8.02 -55.65 -9.07
N LYS A 108 7.71 -56.88 -9.53
CA LYS A 108 6.45 -57.55 -9.19
C LYS A 108 6.36 -57.89 -7.71
N GLU A 109 7.45 -58.38 -7.12
CA GLU A 109 7.57 -58.69 -5.69
C GLU A 109 7.29 -57.43 -4.85
N ILE A 110 7.94 -56.31 -5.18
CA ILE A 110 7.77 -55.01 -4.51
C ILE A 110 6.36 -54.46 -4.69
N ALA A 111 5.78 -54.53 -5.90
CA ALA A 111 4.43 -54.05 -6.16
C ALA A 111 3.38 -54.83 -5.35
N ALA A 112 3.58 -56.15 -5.20
CA ALA A 112 2.73 -56.97 -4.34
C ALA A 112 2.86 -56.58 -2.86
N PHE A 113 4.08 -56.28 -2.39
CA PHE A 113 4.32 -55.80 -1.04
C PHE A 113 3.63 -54.45 -0.77
N GLN A 114 3.80 -53.47 -1.66
CA GLN A 114 3.12 -52.16 -1.56
C GLN A 114 1.60 -52.32 -1.56
N LYS A 115 1.04 -53.17 -2.43
CA LYS A 115 -0.40 -53.45 -2.48
C LYS A 115 -0.92 -54.05 -1.17
N ASN A 116 -0.19 -54.99 -0.57
CA ASN A 116 -0.58 -55.58 0.71
C ASN A 116 -0.56 -54.55 1.85
N VAL A 117 0.43 -53.65 1.86
CA VAL A 117 0.47 -52.53 2.83
C VAL A 117 -0.69 -51.56 2.61
N THR A 118 -0.97 -51.16 1.37
CA THR A 118 -2.12 -50.29 1.04
C THR A 118 -3.43 -50.91 1.52
N LEU A 119 -3.64 -52.21 1.29
CA LEU A 119 -4.89 -52.91 1.66
C LEU A 119 -5.00 -53.31 3.14
N GLY A 120 -3.96 -53.10 3.97
CA GLY A 120 -3.98 -53.51 5.38
C GLY A 120 -3.87 -55.02 5.58
N LYS A 121 -3.26 -55.72 4.64
CA LYS A 121 -3.03 -57.16 4.65
C LYS A 121 -1.80 -57.52 5.49
N TRP A 122 -1.89 -57.25 6.79
CA TRP A 122 -0.74 -57.29 7.70
C TRP A 122 -0.16 -58.70 7.91
N ALA A 123 -0.97 -59.75 7.76
CA ALA A 123 -0.50 -61.13 7.82
C ALA A 123 0.40 -61.47 6.62
N GLU A 124 0.04 -61.00 5.42
CA GLU A 124 0.83 -61.14 4.20
C GLU A 124 2.09 -60.25 4.25
N VAL A 125 1.99 -59.04 4.79
CA VAL A 125 3.14 -58.14 5.04
C VAL A 125 4.14 -58.78 6.00
N LYS A 126 3.65 -59.34 7.11
CA LYS A 126 4.49 -60.09 8.07
C LYS A 126 5.16 -61.29 7.41
N SER A 127 4.41 -62.09 6.65
CA SER A 127 4.94 -63.28 5.98
C SER A 127 6.01 -62.92 4.94
N TYR A 128 5.81 -61.81 4.23
CA TYR A 128 6.78 -61.27 3.28
C TYR A 128 8.05 -60.76 3.97
N LEU A 129 7.94 -59.92 5.00
CA LEU A 129 9.12 -59.42 5.72
C LEU A 129 9.90 -60.55 6.40
N ALA A 130 9.22 -61.61 6.83
CA ALA A 130 9.85 -62.80 7.42
C ALA A 130 10.53 -63.72 6.39
N SER A 131 10.14 -63.67 5.11
CA SER A 131 10.79 -64.46 4.05
C SER A 131 12.09 -63.83 3.54
N LEU A 132 12.32 -62.55 3.86
CA LEU A 132 13.53 -61.82 3.48
C LEU A 132 14.72 -62.14 4.40
N PRO A 133 15.97 -61.97 3.91
CA PRO A 133 17.14 -61.93 4.79
C PRO A 133 16.97 -60.90 5.91
N ALA A 134 17.46 -61.21 7.12
CA ALA A 134 17.18 -60.43 8.34
C ALA A 134 17.49 -58.93 8.20
N ASP A 135 18.61 -58.58 7.54
CA ASP A 135 19.01 -57.18 7.32
C ASP A 135 18.11 -56.47 6.29
N GLU A 136 17.64 -57.18 5.26
CA GLU A 136 16.71 -56.66 4.25
C GLU A 136 15.32 -56.45 4.85
N GLY A 137 14.83 -57.43 5.62
CA GLY A 137 13.56 -57.34 6.35
C GLY A 137 13.55 -56.21 7.38
N ALA A 138 14.65 -56.02 8.12
CA ALA A 138 14.82 -54.91 9.06
C ALA A 138 14.84 -53.53 8.37
N ALA A 139 15.57 -53.40 7.25
CA ALA A 139 15.59 -52.17 6.46
C ALA A 139 14.22 -51.85 5.85
N GLY A 140 13.53 -52.85 5.31
CA GLY A 140 12.18 -52.72 4.76
C GLY A 140 11.14 -52.33 5.82
N TYR A 141 11.18 -52.95 7.00
CA TYR A 141 10.28 -52.60 8.10
C TYR A 141 10.51 -51.17 8.62
N LYS A 142 11.77 -50.74 8.74
CA LYS A 142 12.09 -49.36 9.13
C LYS A 142 11.56 -48.34 8.12
N GLN A 143 11.74 -48.61 6.81
CA GLN A 143 11.22 -47.73 5.76
C GLN A 143 9.68 -47.72 5.74
N LEU A 144 9.03 -48.88 5.96
CA LEU A 144 7.59 -48.99 6.09
C LEU A 144 7.04 -48.06 7.18
N LEU A 145 7.56 -48.14 8.40
CA LEU A 145 7.12 -47.27 9.50
C LEU A 145 7.42 -45.79 9.23
N THR A 146 8.54 -45.48 8.58
CA THR A 146 8.94 -44.10 8.26
C THR A 146 8.03 -43.49 7.20
N SER A 147 7.73 -44.21 6.13
CA SER A 147 6.86 -43.75 5.04
C SER A 147 5.40 -43.59 5.51
N LEU A 148 4.89 -44.51 6.34
CA LEU A 148 3.52 -44.42 6.86
C LEU A 148 3.28 -43.24 7.82
N GLN A 149 4.34 -42.70 8.44
CA GLN A 149 4.28 -41.45 9.21
C GLN A 149 4.25 -40.18 8.32
N GLY A 150 4.60 -40.31 7.04
CA GLY A 150 4.63 -39.23 6.06
C GLY A 150 3.31 -39.03 5.32
N ARG A 151 3.22 -37.95 4.53
CA ARG A 151 2.11 -37.69 3.61
C ARG A 151 2.46 -38.28 2.23
N PRO A 152 1.73 -39.29 1.72
CA PRO A 152 2.05 -39.88 0.42
C PRO A 152 1.84 -38.89 -0.72
N GLY A 153 2.79 -38.82 -1.65
CA GLY A 153 2.70 -37.97 -2.86
C GLY A 153 3.34 -36.58 -2.76
N MET A 154 3.85 -36.16 -1.59
CA MET A 154 4.89 -35.12 -1.55
C MET A 154 6.24 -35.81 -1.65
N GLY A 155 6.90 -35.69 -2.80
CA GLY A 155 8.27 -36.17 -2.95
C GLY A 155 9.18 -35.64 -1.84
N ARG A 156 10.10 -36.48 -1.38
CA ARG A 156 11.14 -36.09 -0.40
C ARG A 156 11.89 -34.87 -0.96
N PRO A 157 12.05 -33.77 -0.20
CA PRO A 157 12.91 -32.67 -0.63
C PRO A 157 14.33 -33.22 -0.84
N GLY A 158 14.81 -33.22 -2.09
CA GLY A 158 16.15 -33.68 -2.45
C GLY A 158 16.27 -35.01 -3.21
N GLY A 159 15.17 -35.61 -3.70
CA GLY A 159 15.25 -36.70 -4.70
C GLY A 159 15.35 -36.19 -6.15
N PRO A 160 15.81 -37.00 -7.13
CA PRO A 160 16.05 -36.58 -8.53
C PRO A 160 14.81 -36.19 -9.36
N GLY A 161 13.67 -35.95 -8.73
CA GLY A 161 12.41 -35.54 -9.36
C GLY A 161 11.63 -34.55 -8.49
N GLY A 162 12.32 -33.66 -7.78
CA GLY A 162 11.68 -32.62 -6.97
C GLY A 162 10.80 -31.70 -7.84
N VAL A 163 9.55 -31.50 -7.40
CA VAL A 163 8.58 -30.58 -8.01
C VAL A 163 9.10 -29.14 -7.90
N ASP A 164 8.94 -28.33 -8.94
CA ASP A 164 9.41 -26.94 -8.98
C ASP A 164 8.75 -26.12 -7.84
N PRO A 165 9.50 -25.28 -7.11
CA PRO A 165 8.96 -24.41 -6.06
C PRO A 165 7.76 -23.54 -6.52
N MET A 166 7.71 -23.17 -7.80
CA MET A 166 6.65 -22.37 -8.40
C MET A 166 5.36 -23.18 -8.61
N GLU A 167 5.48 -24.48 -8.90
CA GLU A 167 4.36 -25.42 -8.99
C GLU A 167 3.79 -25.72 -7.58
N MET A 168 4.66 -25.76 -6.57
CA MET A 168 4.29 -25.89 -5.16
C MET A 168 3.54 -24.65 -4.62
N GLN A 169 3.77 -23.48 -5.19
CA GLN A 169 3.08 -22.23 -4.84
C GLN A 169 1.68 -22.16 -5.45
N MET A 170 1.49 -22.71 -6.65
CA MET A 170 0.17 -22.82 -7.31
C MET A 170 -0.75 -23.86 -6.64
N MET A 171 -0.18 -24.83 -5.92
CA MET A 171 -0.93 -25.84 -5.15
C MET A 171 -1.28 -25.44 -3.70
N GLN A 172 -0.90 -24.24 -3.25
CA GLN A 172 -1.20 -23.72 -1.88
C GLN A 172 -2.54 -22.99 -1.79
N GLY A 173 -3.59 -23.51 -2.44
CA GLY A 173 -4.96 -23.06 -2.23
C GLY A 173 -5.54 -23.57 -0.89
N PRO A 174 -6.74 -23.09 -0.48
CA PRO A 174 -7.48 -23.58 0.70
C PRO A 174 -7.71 -25.10 0.74
N GLY A 175 -7.49 -25.79 -0.38
CA GLY A 175 -7.57 -27.25 -0.55
C GLY A 175 -6.60 -28.08 0.29
N GLN A 176 -5.50 -27.51 0.81
CA GLN A 176 -4.51 -28.25 1.61
C GLN A 176 -5.08 -28.86 2.90
N GLN A 177 -6.13 -28.27 3.47
CA GLN A 177 -6.82 -28.81 4.65
C GLN A 177 -7.68 -30.05 4.31
N PHE A 178 -7.99 -30.25 3.04
CA PHE A 178 -8.83 -31.33 2.51
C PHE A 178 -8.02 -32.44 1.81
N VAL A 179 -6.69 -32.37 1.86
CA VAL A 179 -5.83 -33.42 1.28
C VAL A 179 -5.97 -34.70 2.08
N GLU A 180 -6.29 -35.79 1.39
CA GLU A 180 -6.39 -37.13 1.98
C GLU A 180 -5.09 -37.54 2.67
N ARG A 181 -5.20 -38.04 3.90
CA ARG A 181 -4.10 -38.59 4.71
C ARG A 181 -4.14 -40.10 4.72
N ASN A 182 -3.04 -40.72 5.13
CA ASN A 182 -3.03 -42.15 5.45
C ASN A 182 -4.06 -42.45 6.56
N VAL A 183 -4.88 -43.47 6.37
CA VAL A 183 -5.87 -43.91 7.36
C VAL A 183 -5.44 -45.22 8.01
N PHE A 184 -5.59 -45.27 9.33
CA PHE A 184 -5.23 -46.40 10.17
C PHE A 184 -6.33 -46.68 11.19
N SER A 185 -6.52 -47.96 11.50
CA SER A 185 -7.28 -48.47 12.64
C SER A 185 -6.35 -48.96 13.75
N ALA A 186 -6.88 -49.22 14.95
CA ALA A 186 -6.10 -49.85 16.02
C ALA A 186 -5.58 -51.24 15.62
N ASP A 187 -6.33 -51.99 14.80
CA ASP A 187 -5.90 -53.28 14.26
C ASP A 187 -4.78 -53.14 13.23
N ASP A 188 -4.73 -52.04 12.47
CA ASP A 188 -3.61 -51.77 11.57
C ASP A 188 -2.31 -51.55 12.34
N VAL A 189 -2.35 -50.82 13.45
CA VAL A 189 -1.18 -50.59 14.31
C VAL A 189 -0.72 -51.89 14.98
N LEU A 190 -1.66 -52.73 15.43
CA LEU A 190 -1.32 -54.07 15.95
C LEU A 190 -0.76 -54.99 14.85
N GLY A 191 -1.28 -54.91 13.64
CA GLY A 191 -0.74 -55.61 12.48
C GLY A 191 0.67 -55.18 12.13
N LEU A 192 0.95 -53.88 12.16
CA LEU A 192 2.29 -53.31 11.98
C LEU A 192 3.26 -53.71 13.10
N ALA A 193 2.80 -53.74 14.35
CA ALA A 193 3.59 -54.24 15.47
C ALA A 193 3.89 -55.74 15.32
N ALA A 194 2.91 -56.53 14.86
CA ALA A 194 3.06 -57.97 14.64
C ALA A 194 3.96 -58.33 13.45
N ALA A 195 4.08 -57.40 12.49
CA ALA A 195 4.94 -57.51 11.32
C ALA A 195 6.41 -57.11 11.57
N ALA A 196 6.75 -56.72 12.79
CA ALA A 196 8.13 -56.47 13.17
C ALA A 196 8.99 -57.72 12.88
N PRO A 197 10.15 -57.58 12.22
CA PRO A 197 10.97 -58.71 11.83
C PRO A 197 11.48 -59.46 13.06
N VAL A 198 11.24 -60.77 13.11
CA VAL A 198 11.71 -61.64 14.20
C VAL A 198 13.11 -62.14 13.84
N GLY A 199 14.13 -61.44 14.32
CA GLY A 199 15.53 -61.87 14.19
C GLY A 199 15.85 -63.07 15.10
N LYS A 200 16.92 -63.81 14.77
CA LYS A 200 17.51 -64.82 15.67
C LYS A 200 18.22 -64.19 16.89
N GLU A 201 18.46 -62.88 16.87
CA GLU A 201 19.03 -62.09 17.97
C GLU A 201 17.93 -61.21 18.63
N PRO A 202 17.97 -60.99 19.96
CA PRO A 202 17.03 -60.10 20.64
C PRO A 202 17.16 -58.64 20.16
N VAL A 203 16.01 -57.96 20.02
CA VAL A 203 15.94 -56.56 19.58
C VAL A 203 16.73 -55.66 20.52
N LYS A 204 17.56 -54.75 19.99
CA LYS A 204 18.32 -53.80 20.81
C LYS A 204 17.36 -52.78 21.44
N PRO A 205 17.54 -52.39 22.73
CA PRO A 205 16.65 -51.44 23.41
C PRO A 205 16.40 -50.12 22.67
N LYS A 206 17.43 -49.59 22.00
CA LYS A 206 17.32 -48.37 21.19
C LYS A 206 16.40 -48.55 19.97
N GLN A 207 16.49 -49.68 19.29
CA GLN A 207 15.67 -49.97 18.11
C GLN A 207 14.20 -50.19 18.51
N GLU A 208 13.97 -50.81 19.66
CA GLU A 208 12.63 -50.96 20.23
C GLU A 208 12.01 -49.59 20.55
N LYS A 209 12.77 -48.69 21.17
CA LYS A 209 12.33 -47.32 21.48
C LYS A 209 11.96 -46.52 20.22
N GLU A 210 12.80 -46.57 19.18
CA GLU A 210 12.53 -45.92 17.88
C GLU A 210 11.27 -46.49 17.22
N THR A 211 11.09 -47.82 17.27
CA THR A 211 9.94 -48.52 16.70
C THR A 211 8.65 -48.17 17.43
N LEU A 212 8.64 -48.15 18.77
CA LEU A 212 7.47 -47.77 19.55
C LEU A 212 7.10 -46.30 19.37
N ALA A 213 8.08 -45.41 19.20
CA ALA A 213 7.82 -44.00 18.90
C ALA A 213 7.14 -43.84 17.53
N ALA A 214 7.64 -44.55 16.52
CA ALA A 214 7.05 -44.60 15.18
C ALA A 214 5.60 -45.14 15.19
N LEU A 215 5.37 -46.27 15.87
CA LEU A 215 4.04 -46.84 16.04
C LEU A 215 3.12 -45.91 16.83
N GLY A 216 3.64 -45.19 17.83
CA GLY A 216 2.87 -44.20 18.62
C GLY A 216 2.42 -43.02 17.77
N ALA A 217 3.24 -42.55 16.83
CA ALA A 217 2.85 -41.54 15.86
C ALA A 217 1.75 -42.04 14.91
N ILE A 218 1.84 -43.27 14.41
CA ILE A 218 0.81 -43.88 13.55
C ILE A 218 -0.49 -44.11 14.35
N PHE A 219 -0.39 -44.54 15.61
CA PHE A 219 -1.54 -44.73 16.50
C PHE A 219 -2.25 -43.40 16.79
N ARG A 220 -1.50 -42.30 16.90
CA ARG A 220 -2.07 -40.96 16.99
C ARG A 220 -2.89 -40.62 15.74
N GLU A 221 -2.35 -40.88 14.55
CA GLU A 221 -3.08 -40.66 13.28
C GLU A 221 -4.37 -41.49 13.21
N ALA A 222 -4.37 -42.72 13.73
CA ALA A 222 -5.58 -43.55 13.82
C ALA A 222 -6.68 -42.93 14.68
N VAL A 223 -6.30 -42.32 15.81
CA VAL A 223 -7.22 -41.65 16.74
C VAL A 223 -7.71 -40.32 16.16
N THR A 224 -6.81 -39.50 15.61
CA THR A 224 -7.19 -38.25 14.94
C THR A 224 -8.01 -38.48 13.68
N GLY A 225 -7.86 -39.63 13.03
CA GLY A 225 -8.63 -40.06 11.86
C GLY A 225 -10.05 -40.56 12.16
N GLY A 226 -10.50 -40.51 13.42
CA GLY A 226 -11.88 -40.81 13.81
C GLY A 226 -12.06 -42.02 14.74
N THR A 227 -10.98 -42.73 15.13
CA THR A 227 -11.07 -43.81 16.11
C THR A 227 -11.19 -43.22 17.52
N LEU A 228 -12.24 -43.58 18.27
CA LEU A 228 -12.38 -43.16 19.67
C LEU A 228 -11.21 -43.70 20.53
N PRO A 229 -10.54 -42.87 21.35
CA PRO A 229 -9.43 -43.30 22.20
C PRO A 229 -9.79 -44.50 23.08
N GLU A 230 -10.99 -44.53 23.65
CA GLU A 230 -11.48 -45.60 24.53
C GLU A 230 -11.60 -46.94 23.80
N VAL A 231 -12.01 -46.91 22.53
CA VAL A 231 -12.13 -48.10 21.67
C VAL A 231 -10.74 -48.62 21.31
N ALA A 232 -9.83 -47.72 20.94
CA ALA A 232 -8.44 -48.09 20.63
C ALA A 232 -7.72 -48.67 21.86
N VAL A 233 -7.93 -48.07 23.04
CA VAL A 233 -7.41 -48.57 24.33
C VAL A 233 -8.02 -49.93 24.69
N SER A 234 -9.33 -50.11 24.50
CA SER A 234 -10.00 -51.40 24.73
C SER A 234 -9.43 -52.50 23.84
N ARG A 235 -9.08 -52.17 22.60
CA ARG A 235 -8.40 -53.10 21.69
C ARG A 235 -7.00 -53.48 22.18
N LEU A 236 -6.21 -52.52 22.67
CA LEU A 236 -4.90 -52.78 23.28
C LEU A 236 -5.02 -53.64 24.57
N LYS A 237 -6.07 -53.43 25.38
CA LYS A 237 -6.36 -54.28 26.54
C LYS A 237 -6.62 -55.72 26.13
N ALA A 238 -7.47 -55.93 25.13
CA ALA A 238 -7.75 -57.26 24.60
C ALA A 238 -6.49 -57.94 24.04
N GLU A 239 -5.61 -57.19 23.37
CA GLU A 239 -4.35 -57.72 22.84
C GLU A 239 -3.36 -58.11 23.96
N THR A 240 -3.17 -57.24 24.94
CA THR A 240 -2.25 -57.46 26.07
C THR A 240 -2.75 -58.49 27.09
N ALA A 241 -4.03 -58.90 27.00
CA ALA A 241 -4.64 -59.95 27.82
C ALA A 241 -4.42 -61.37 27.24
N LYS A 242 -3.91 -61.49 26.01
CA LYS A 242 -3.57 -62.80 25.43
C LYS A 242 -2.43 -63.48 26.22
N PRO A 243 -2.35 -64.83 26.21
CA PRO A 243 -1.26 -65.55 26.85
C PRO A 243 0.12 -65.09 26.37
N ALA A 244 1.12 -65.16 27.26
CA ALA A 244 2.50 -64.78 26.94
C ALA A 244 3.02 -65.55 25.72
N GLY A 245 3.55 -64.83 24.73
CA GLY A 245 3.99 -65.39 23.44
C GLY A 245 2.93 -65.34 22.33
N GLN A 246 1.66 -65.04 22.65
CA GLN A 246 0.58 -64.81 21.67
C GLN A 246 0.18 -63.33 21.56
N ALA A 247 0.48 -62.52 22.57
CA ALA A 247 0.29 -61.07 22.54
C ALA A 247 1.35 -60.39 21.67
N VAL A 248 0.92 -59.47 20.81
CA VAL A 248 1.81 -58.68 19.93
C VAL A 248 2.59 -57.61 20.72
N LEU A 249 1.96 -57.03 21.74
CA LEU A 249 2.58 -56.02 22.61
C LEU A 249 2.47 -56.47 24.06
N THR A 250 3.52 -56.21 24.84
CA THR A 250 3.44 -56.30 26.30
C THR A 250 2.63 -55.13 26.87
N LYS A 251 2.13 -55.28 28.12
CA LYS A 251 1.49 -54.17 28.84
C LYS A 251 2.40 -52.92 28.87
N ARG A 252 3.69 -53.10 29.15
CA ARG A 252 4.68 -52.00 29.15
C ARG A 252 4.78 -51.29 27.80
N GLN A 253 4.86 -52.05 26.71
CA GLN A 253 4.95 -51.49 25.36
C GLN A 253 3.65 -50.76 24.97
N ALA A 254 2.49 -51.26 25.38
CA ALA A 254 1.21 -50.57 25.20
C ALA A 254 1.17 -49.24 25.97
N ALA A 255 1.69 -49.18 27.20
CA ALA A 255 1.81 -47.93 27.96
C ALA A 255 2.73 -46.91 27.25
N LYS A 256 3.87 -47.35 26.71
CA LYS A 256 4.79 -46.50 25.92
C LYS A 256 4.16 -46.01 24.62
N LEU A 257 3.41 -46.88 23.93
CA LEU A 257 2.66 -46.54 22.72
C LEU A 257 1.63 -45.44 23.01
N LEU A 258 0.84 -45.58 24.08
CA LEU A 258 -0.14 -44.58 24.50
C LEU A 258 0.52 -43.25 24.89
N ALA A 259 1.63 -43.30 25.64
CA ALA A 259 2.39 -42.10 25.98
C ALA A 259 2.96 -41.40 24.73
N GLY A 260 3.48 -42.17 23.76
CA GLY A 260 3.97 -41.66 22.48
C GLY A 260 2.88 -41.13 21.55
N ALA A 261 1.65 -41.61 21.70
CA ALA A 261 0.48 -41.13 20.97
C ALA A 261 -0.14 -39.86 21.57
N GLY A 262 0.31 -39.40 22.75
CA GLY A 262 -0.28 -38.28 23.47
C GLY A 262 -1.52 -38.65 24.29
N LEU A 263 -1.68 -39.94 24.61
CA LEU A 263 -2.82 -40.53 25.33
C LEU A 263 -2.39 -41.13 26.67
N ALA A 264 -1.43 -40.48 27.35
CA ALA A 264 -0.82 -40.98 28.58
C ALA A 264 -1.83 -41.12 29.74
N GLU A 265 -2.94 -40.41 29.71
CA GLU A 265 -4.06 -40.55 30.66
C GLU A 265 -4.70 -41.94 30.63
N PHE A 266 -4.55 -42.70 29.54
CA PHE A 266 -5.06 -44.08 29.42
C PHE A 266 -4.01 -45.15 29.74
N ALA A 267 -2.75 -44.76 30.00
CA ALA A 267 -1.65 -45.70 30.22
C ALA A 267 -1.75 -46.46 31.56
N GLY A 268 -2.52 -45.95 32.53
CA GLY A 268 -2.60 -46.47 33.90
C GLY A 268 -2.91 -47.97 34.01
N ASP A 269 -3.88 -48.47 33.25
CA ASP A 269 -4.30 -49.89 33.28
C ASP A 269 -3.25 -50.87 32.74
N PHE A 270 -2.21 -50.34 32.08
CA PHE A 270 -1.09 -51.10 31.53
C PHE A 270 0.16 -51.01 32.41
N LEU A 271 0.13 -50.20 33.47
CA LEU A 271 1.23 -49.97 34.38
C LEU A 271 0.95 -50.69 35.72
N PRO A 272 2.00 -51.12 36.46
CA PRO A 272 1.82 -51.58 37.83
C PRO A 272 1.30 -50.46 38.73
N LEU A 273 0.70 -50.83 39.87
CA LEU A 273 0.35 -49.87 40.91
C LEU A 273 1.62 -49.12 41.38
N PRO A 274 1.55 -47.82 41.72
CA PRO A 274 2.73 -47.03 42.11
C PRO A 274 3.56 -47.66 43.24
N GLU A 275 2.88 -48.22 44.25
CA GLU A 275 3.51 -48.90 45.40
C GLU A 275 4.28 -50.15 44.96
N GLN A 276 3.72 -50.90 44.01
CA GLN A 276 4.35 -52.10 43.46
C GLN A 276 5.56 -51.72 42.58
N ALA A 277 5.42 -50.70 41.73
CA ALA A 277 6.52 -50.18 40.91
C ALA A 277 7.71 -49.70 41.76
N GLN A 278 7.41 -49.04 42.89
CA GLN A 278 8.41 -48.58 43.85
C GLN A 278 9.09 -49.75 44.56
N LYS A 279 8.33 -50.75 45.00
CA LYS A 279 8.84 -51.97 45.64
C LYS A 279 9.75 -52.76 44.70
N ASP A 280 9.36 -52.88 43.44
CA ASP A 280 10.09 -53.63 42.40
C ASP A 280 11.26 -52.82 41.82
N LYS A 281 11.43 -51.56 42.24
CA LYS A 281 12.44 -50.62 41.72
C LYS A 281 12.36 -50.45 40.19
N ASP A 282 11.16 -50.50 39.65
CA ASP A 282 10.89 -50.34 38.22
C ASP A 282 10.86 -48.85 37.86
N LEU A 283 12.05 -48.29 37.63
CA LEU A 283 12.23 -46.86 37.36
C LEU A 283 11.47 -46.39 36.11
N GLU A 284 11.44 -47.23 35.07
CA GLU A 284 10.72 -46.95 33.83
C GLU A 284 9.20 -46.90 34.06
N ALA A 285 8.67 -47.79 34.92
CA ALA A 285 7.27 -47.71 35.33
C ALA A 285 6.93 -46.45 36.10
N LEU A 286 7.79 -46.07 37.04
CA LEU A 286 7.58 -44.86 37.83
C LEU A 286 7.62 -43.61 36.94
N ASN A 287 8.52 -43.56 35.95
CA ASN A 287 8.53 -42.49 34.96
C ASN A 287 7.25 -42.47 34.10
N LEU A 288 6.77 -43.61 33.61
CA LEU A 288 5.50 -43.68 32.87
C LEU A 288 4.28 -43.33 33.74
N LEU A 289 4.27 -43.73 35.01
CA LEU A 289 3.23 -43.37 35.99
C LEU A 289 3.23 -41.86 36.25
N SER A 290 4.40 -41.22 36.34
CA SER A 290 4.49 -39.77 36.50
C SER A 290 3.90 -39.03 35.29
N ARG A 291 4.15 -39.51 34.06
CA ARG A 291 3.55 -38.96 32.83
C ARG A 291 2.03 -39.17 32.79
N HIS A 292 1.56 -40.35 33.23
CA HIS A 292 0.14 -40.67 33.34
C HIS A 292 -0.60 -39.74 34.31
N PHE A 293 -0.07 -39.55 35.53
CA PHE A 293 -0.69 -38.66 36.52
C PHE A 293 -0.67 -37.20 36.09
N LEU A 294 0.37 -36.76 35.37
CA LEU A 294 0.42 -35.43 34.75
C LEU A 294 -0.68 -35.25 33.68
N ALA A 295 -0.86 -36.23 32.80
CA ALA A 295 -1.92 -36.20 31.79
C ALA A 295 -3.32 -36.24 32.42
N LEU A 296 -3.53 -37.03 33.47
CA LEU A 296 -4.76 -37.03 34.25
C LEU A 296 -5.03 -35.68 34.93
N HIS A 297 -3.99 -35.02 35.46
CA HIS A 297 -4.12 -33.69 36.02
C HIS A 297 -4.54 -32.67 34.96
N ALA A 298 -3.92 -32.72 33.78
CA ALA A 298 -4.28 -31.85 32.66
C ALA A 298 -5.73 -32.06 32.19
N LYS A 299 -6.25 -33.29 32.21
CA LYS A 299 -7.62 -33.64 31.79
C LYS A 299 -8.70 -33.30 32.81
N GLU A 300 -8.46 -33.57 34.10
CA GLU A 300 -9.53 -33.54 35.12
C GLU A 300 -9.30 -32.57 36.27
N SER A 301 -8.13 -31.91 36.35
CA SER A 301 -7.75 -30.96 37.42
C SER A 301 -8.05 -31.43 38.86
N LYS A 302 -8.07 -32.75 39.10
CA LYS A 302 -8.34 -33.33 40.42
C LYS A 302 -7.16 -33.10 41.38
N SER A 303 -7.47 -32.79 42.64
CA SER A 303 -6.49 -32.68 43.72
C SER A 303 -5.80 -34.04 43.96
N GLY A 304 -4.47 -34.04 44.17
CA GLY A 304 -3.70 -35.26 44.42
C GLY A 304 -2.97 -35.86 43.20
N ASN A 305 -3.29 -35.47 41.96
CA ASN A 305 -2.59 -35.99 40.77
C ASN A 305 -1.15 -35.47 40.66
N LEU A 306 -0.92 -34.18 40.97
CA LEU A 306 0.43 -33.60 40.99
C LEU A 306 1.28 -34.24 42.08
N GLU A 307 0.71 -34.50 43.25
CA GLU A 307 1.37 -35.16 44.38
C GLU A 307 1.72 -36.62 44.04
N ARG A 308 0.85 -37.33 43.30
CA ARG A 308 1.14 -38.68 42.80
C ARG A 308 2.22 -38.71 41.73
N ALA A 309 2.20 -37.74 40.80
CA ALA A 309 3.27 -37.57 39.82
C ALA A 309 4.61 -37.27 40.51
N TRP A 310 4.58 -36.38 41.51
CA TRP A 310 5.74 -36.04 42.34
C TRP A 310 6.28 -37.23 43.11
N ALA A 311 5.41 -38.01 43.76
CA ALA A 311 5.82 -39.21 44.50
C ALA A 311 6.50 -40.24 43.59
N ALA A 312 5.97 -40.45 42.38
CA ALA A 312 6.59 -41.32 41.38
C ALA A 312 7.97 -40.80 40.96
N VAL A 313 8.12 -39.49 40.72
CA VAL A 313 9.42 -38.87 40.40
C VAL A 313 10.42 -39.01 41.56
N GLN A 314 10.01 -38.75 42.80
CA GLN A 314 10.87 -38.92 43.98
C GLN A 314 11.32 -40.39 44.14
N ALA A 315 10.44 -41.35 43.84
CA ALA A 315 10.78 -42.77 43.87
C ALA A 315 11.83 -43.15 42.79
N VAL A 316 11.81 -42.51 41.61
CA VAL A 316 12.88 -42.69 40.61
C VAL A 316 14.20 -42.13 41.12
N LEU A 317 14.19 -40.93 41.68
CA LEU A 317 15.39 -40.26 42.20
C LEU A 317 16.01 -41.00 43.40
N GLY A 318 15.20 -41.66 44.22
CA GLY A 318 15.64 -42.51 45.33
C GLY A 318 16.02 -43.94 44.94
N GLY A 319 15.94 -44.29 43.65
CA GLY A 319 16.29 -45.61 43.12
C GLY A 319 17.81 -45.87 43.03
N PRO A 320 18.23 -47.14 42.84
CA PRO A 320 19.65 -47.53 42.80
C PRO A 320 20.44 -46.81 41.69
N ASP A 321 21.73 -46.58 41.93
CA ASP A 321 22.63 -45.93 40.97
C ASP A 321 22.94 -46.86 39.79
N GLY A 322 22.50 -46.49 38.58
CA GLY A 322 22.78 -47.28 37.39
C GLY A 322 22.03 -46.94 36.11
N VAL A 323 20.88 -46.23 36.18
CA VAL A 323 20.10 -45.87 34.97
C VAL A 323 20.03 -44.36 34.80
N ALA A 324 21.13 -43.77 34.30
CA ALA A 324 21.29 -42.32 34.15
C ALA A 324 20.14 -41.66 33.36
N GLU A 325 19.66 -42.30 32.29
CA GLU A 325 18.59 -41.74 31.43
C GLU A 325 17.25 -41.57 32.18
N GLU A 326 16.86 -42.55 33.00
CA GLU A 326 15.61 -42.49 33.77
C GLU A 326 15.71 -41.49 34.94
N LYS A 327 16.90 -41.39 35.57
CA LYS A 327 17.17 -40.40 36.62
C LYS A 327 17.22 -38.98 36.06
N ASP A 328 17.84 -38.75 34.91
CA ASP A 328 17.88 -37.45 34.23
C ASP A 328 16.47 -36.97 33.85
N GLU A 329 15.65 -37.86 33.29
CA GLU A 329 14.25 -37.56 32.98
C GLU A 329 13.46 -37.20 34.25
N ALA A 330 13.65 -37.94 35.34
CA ALA A 330 13.01 -37.67 36.62
C ALA A 330 13.51 -36.36 37.26
N LEU A 331 14.80 -36.02 37.14
CA LEU A 331 15.37 -34.77 37.64
C LEU A 331 14.77 -33.55 36.92
N ILE A 332 14.72 -33.58 35.59
CA ILE A 332 14.10 -32.50 34.80
C ILE A 332 12.63 -32.33 35.20
N ARG A 333 11.89 -33.45 35.30
CA ARG A 333 10.49 -33.43 35.72
C ARG A 333 10.32 -32.95 37.16
N ALA A 334 11.27 -33.24 38.05
CA ALA A 334 11.24 -32.74 39.43
C ALA A 334 11.38 -31.22 39.47
N VAL A 335 12.29 -30.63 38.69
CA VAL A 335 12.47 -29.17 38.63
C VAL A 335 11.23 -28.50 38.03
N GLU A 336 10.56 -29.14 37.05
CA GLU A 336 9.31 -28.64 36.47
C GLU A 336 8.12 -28.71 37.45
N LEU A 337 8.02 -29.80 38.22
CA LEU A 337 6.94 -30.04 39.17
C LEU A 337 7.09 -29.25 40.46
N ALA A 338 8.31 -29.03 40.95
CA ALA A 338 8.58 -28.35 42.21
C ALA A 338 7.82 -27.02 42.37
N PRO A 339 7.84 -26.06 41.43
CA PRO A 339 7.10 -24.80 41.56
C PRO A 339 5.58 -24.94 41.42
N ARG A 340 5.06 -26.11 40.99
CA ARG A 340 3.63 -26.37 40.76
C ARG A 340 2.97 -27.12 41.94
N LEU A 341 3.77 -27.62 42.88
CA LEU A 341 3.30 -28.25 44.11
C LEU A 341 2.99 -27.17 45.16
N LYS A 342 2.27 -27.53 46.24
CA LYS A 342 2.06 -26.62 47.37
C LYS A 342 3.40 -25.99 47.79
N ASP A 343 3.46 -24.65 47.82
CA ASP A 343 4.69 -23.85 47.85
C ASP A 343 5.77 -24.37 48.81
N ALA A 344 5.37 -24.88 49.98
CA ALA A 344 6.29 -25.41 50.99
C ALA A 344 7.06 -26.67 50.52
N LEU A 345 6.40 -27.65 49.88
CA LEU A 345 7.02 -28.94 49.54
C LEU A 345 8.06 -28.82 48.40
N GLY A 346 7.73 -28.06 47.36
CA GLY A 346 8.59 -27.89 46.20
C GLY A 346 9.79 -26.98 46.46
N GLN A 347 9.58 -25.85 47.15
CA GLN A 347 10.66 -24.93 47.48
C GLN A 347 11.60 -25.52 48.53
N GLU A 348 11.09 -26.27 49.51
CA GLU A 348 11.92 -26.96 50.50
C GLU A 348 12.79 -28.04 49.85
N TRP A 349 12.25 -28.84 48.91
CA TRP A 349 13.04 -29.84 48.19
C TRP A 349 14.14 -29.19 47.33
N LEU A 350 13.81 -28.11 46.61
CA LEU A 350 14.77 -27.41 45.76
C LEU A 350 15.86 -26.75 46.62
N GLY A 351 15.48 -26.09 47.72
CA GLY A 351 16.42 -25.52 48.69
C GLY A 351 17.29 -26.57 49.38
N ALA A 352 16.72 -27.73 49.75
CA ALA A 352 17.45 -28.87 50.31
C ALA A 352 18.44 -29.47 49.30
N SER A 353 18.13 -29.42 48.01
CA SER A 353 19.03 -29.86 46.94
C SER A 353 20.26 -28.95 46.80
N PHE A 354 20.15 -27.67 47.15
CA PHE A 354 21.29 -26.75 47.16
C PHE A 354 21.97 -26.57 48.51
N THR A 355 21.43 -27.14 49.59
CA THR A 355 21.99 -27.04 50.95
C THR A 355 22.43 -28.42 51.46
N LYS A 356 21.47 -29.30 51.73
CA LYS A 356 21.64 -30.65 52.31
C LYS A 356 22.23 -31.67 51.34
N ASN A 357 21.95 -31.57 50.03
CA ASN A 357 22.40 -32.54 49.01
C ASN A 357 23.11 -31.84 47.82
N PRO A 358 24.29 -31.21 48.03
CA PRO A 358 24.95 -30.38 47.02
C PRO A 358 25.18 -31.07 45.68
N GLU A 359 25.48 -32.37 45.67
CA GLU A 359 25.67 -33.16 44.44
C GLU A 359 24.41 -33.14 43.55
N ARG A 360 23.23 -33.32 44.16
CA ARG A 360 21.94 -33.19 43.47
C ARG A 360 21.74 -31.77 42.92
N GLY A 361 22.15 -30.75 43.67
CA GLY A 361 22.13 -29.37 43.20
C GLY A 361 23.00 -29.14 41.96
N GLN A 362 24.19 -29.77 41.90
CA GLN A 362 25.06 -29.73 40.73
C GLN A 362 24.45 -30.45 39.53
N GLU A 363 23.87 -31.64 39.75
CA GLU A 363 23.17 -32.41 38.72
C GLU A 363 21.99 -31.61 38.13
N ILE A 364 21.20 -30.93 38.97
CA ILE A 364 20.11 -30.06 38.52
C ILE A 364 20.63 -28.97 37.57
N LEU A 365 21.70 -28.25 37.95
CA LEU A 365 22.27 -27.19 37.13
C LEU A 365 22.92 -27.73 35.84
N ALA A 366 23.59 -28.88 35.91
CA ALA A 366 24.23 -29.52 34.77
C ALA A 366 23.19 -30.01 33.73
N SER A 367 22.11 -30.64 34.19
CA SER A 367 21.03 -31.14 33.32
C SER A 367 20.29 -29.99 32.64
N VAL A 368 19.91 -28.96 33.39
CA VAL A 368 19.23 -27.79 32.82
C VAL A 368 20.16 -26.99 31.89
N GLY A 369 21.44 -26.82 32.26
CA GLY A 369 22.44 -26.17 31.41
C GLY A 369 22.70 -26.91 30.10
N THR A 370 22.66 -28.24 30.12
CA THR A 370 22.78 -29.06 28.92
C THR A 370 21.57 -28.87 27.99
N LEU A 371 20.35 -28.76 28.53
CA LEU A 371 19.15 -28.47 27.76
C LEU A 371 19.24 -27.10 27.06
N VAL A 372 19.64 -26.06 27.80
CA VAL A 372 19.77 -24.69 27.24
C VAL A 372 20.87 -24.65 26.17
N SER A 373 22.07 -25.16 26.47
CA SER A 373 23.22 -25.05 25.57
C SER A 373 23.07 -25.84 24.26
N ARG A 374 22.38 -26.99 24.30
CA ARG A 374 22.15 -27.85 23.12
C ARG A 374 20.83 -27.56 22.41
N GLY A 375 19.91 -26.80 23.03
CA GLY A 375 18.55 -26.59 22.53
C GLY A 375 18.48 -26.16 21.07
N LEU A 376 19.24 -25.15 20.67
CA LEU A 376 19.31 -24.68 19.28
C LEU A 376 19.76 -25.75 18.27
N THR A 377 20.56 -26.73 18.70
CA THR A 377 21.12 -27.78 17.84
C THR A 377 20.29 -29.06 17.83
N THR A 378 19.79 -29.49 18.98
CA THR A 378 19.06 -30.77 19.13
C THR A 378 17.56 -30.61 18.98
N ARG A 379 17.05 -29.38 19.19
CA ARG A 379 15.62 -29.06 19.19
C ARG A 379 15.33 -27.74 18.46
N PRO A 380 15.84 -27.56 17.22
CA PRO A 380 15.79 -26.29 16.50
C PRO A 380 14.36 -25.74 16.32
N HIS A 381 13.35 -26.60 16.25
CA HIS A 381 11.95 -26.20 16.01
C HIS A 381 11.04 -26.31 17.24
N ALA A 382 11.53 -26.82 18.38
CA ALA A 382 10.74 -26.96 19.60
C ALA A 382 10.87 -25.70 20.46
N ILE A 383 10.14 -24.64 20.06
CA ILE A 383 10.18 -23.31 20.70
C ILE A 383 9.83 -23.42 22.20
N ASP A 384 8.71 -24.08 22.52
CA ASP A 384 8.22 -24.20 23.89
C ASP A 384 9.19 -24.95 24.79
N GLU A 385 9.80 -26.03 24.30
CA GLU A 385 10.78 -26.80 25.06
C GLU A 385 12.04 -25.99 25.37
N ARG A 386 12.54 -25.22 24.39
CA ARG A 386 13.71 -24.35 24.57
C ARG A 386 13.42 -23.21 25.54
N LEU A 387 12.25 -22.57 25.42
CA LEU A 387 11.81 -21.54 26.37
C LEU A 387 11.67 -22.11 27.78
N ASN A 388 11.10 -23.30 27.93
CA ASN A 388 10.99 -23.96 29.23
C ASN A 388 12.37 -24.28 29.82
N ALA A 389 13.35 -24.70 29.01
CA ALA A 389 14.72 -24.90 29.50
C ALA A 389 15.34 -23.59 30.06
N LEU A 390 15.11 -22.44 29.42
CA LEU A 390 15.55 -21.14 29.95
C LEU A 390 14.88 -20.80 31.30
N LYS A 391 13.56 -20.99 31.39
CA LYS A 391 12.80 -20.74 32.63
C LYS A 391 13.25 -21.64 33.78
N LEU A 392 13.52 -22.91 33.50
CA LEU A 392 14.06 -23.86 34.48
C LEU A 392 15.45 -23.43 34.95
N SER A 393 16.29 -22.93 34.04
CA SER A 393 17.64 -22.44 34.36
C SER A 393 17.56 -21.27 35.33
N GLN A 394 16.73 -20.27 35.01
CA GLN A 394 16.48 -19.12 35.88
C GLN A 394 15.93 -19.55 37.24
N THR A 395 14.98 -20.48 37.29
CA THR A 395 14.37 -20.97 38.54
C THR A 395 15.39 -21.67 39.43
N ALA A 396 16.22 -22.56 38.86
CA ALA A 396 17.25 -23.29 39.59
C ALA A 396 18.33 -22.36 40.15
N VAL A 397 18.81 -21.39 39.35
CA VAL A 397 19.81 -20.42 39.81
C VAL A 397 19.24 -19.52 40.91
N SER A 398 18.03 -18.98 40.73
CA SER A 398 17.36 -18.14 41.74
C SER A 398 17.15 -18.88 43.06
N ALA A 399 16.83 -20.18 43.01
CA ALA A 399 16.72 -21.02 44.19
C ALA A 399 18.06 -21.25 44.90
N LEU A 400 19.15 -21.51 44.15
CA LEU A 400 20.50 -21.60 44.70
C LEU A 400 20.90 -20.30 45.40
N MET A 401 20.68 -19.15 44.75
CA MET A 401 21.02 -17.84 45.31
C MET A 401 20.31 -17.56 46.63
N LYS A 402 19.04 -17.97 46.75
CA LYS A 402 18.24 -17.81 47.98
C LYS A 402 18.63 -18.80 49.08
N ALA A 403 18.82 -20.08 48.73
CA ALA A 403 19.02 -21.15 49.70
C ALA A 403 20.48 -21.28 50.17
N ALA A 404 21.46 -21.00 49.30
CA ALA A 404 22.88 -21.19 49.60
C ALA A 404 23.77 -20.14 48.89
N PRO A 405 23.71 -18.85 49.31
CA PRO A 405 24.44 -17.77 48.65
C PRO A 405 25.98 -17.93 48.69
N ALA A 406 26.54 -18.57 49.73
CA ALA A 406 27.97 -18.87 49.78
C ALA A 406 28.39 -19.85 48.69
N ARG A 407 27.59 -20.90 48.47
CA ARG A 407 27.81 -21.91 47.44
C ARG A 407 27.64 -21.35 46.03
N ALA A 408 26.73 -20.40 45.85
CA ALA A 408 26.62 -19.68 44.58
C ALA A 408 27.92 -18.97 44.19
N LYS A 409 28.68 -18.44 45.16
CA LYS A 409 30.01 -17.85 44.91
C LYS A 409 31.03 -18.92 44.51
N GLU A 410 31.00 -20.09 45.13
CA GLU A 410 31.88 -21.22 44.78
C GLU A 410 31.58 -21.74 43.36
N TRP A 411 30.30 -21.76 42.96
CA TRP A 411 29.85 -22.28 41.66
C TRP A 411 29.79 -21.22 40.56
N LYS A 412 30.44 -20.08 40.76
CA LYS A 412 30.51 -18.97 39.81
C LYS A 412 30.82 -19.41 38.36
N PRO A 413 31.80 -20.31 38.06
CA PRO A 413 32.04 -20.75 36.69
C PRO A 413 30.85 -21.44 36.03
N ALA A 414 30.10 -22.26 36.77
CA ALA A 414 28.91 -22.93 36.26
C ALA A 414 27.77 -21.94 36.01
N LEU A 415 27.56 -20.98 36.92
CA LEU A 415 26.57 -19.90 36.76
C LEU A 415 26.90 -19.00 35.55
N THR A 416 28.19 -18.75 35.29
CA THR A 416 28.66 -18.03 34.10
C THR A 416 28.30 -18.80 32.82
N VAL A 417 28.54 -20.12 32.75
CA VAL A 417 28.21 -20.94 31.58
C VAL A 417 26.70 -20.97 31.31
N LEU A 418 25.87 -21.06 32.36
CA LEU A 418 24.42 -21.00 32.23
C LEU A 418 23.95 -19.65 31.65
N ALA A 419 24.54 -18.54 32.10
CA ALA A 419 24.22 -17.20 31.58
C ALA A 419 24.61 -17.03 30.11
N LEU A 420 25.75 -17.60 29.70
CA LEU A 420 26.16 -17.65 28.29
C LEU A 420 25.21 -18.50 27.43
N GLY A 421 24.65 -19.58 28.00
CA GLY A 421 23.61 -20.38 27.36
C GLY A 421 22.36 -19.56 27.05
N TRP A 422 21.87 -18.78 28.02
CA TRP A 422 20.77 -17.83 27.79
C TRP A 422 21.14 -16.76 26.76
N GLN A 423 22.35 -16.18 26.85
CA GLN A 423 22.80 -15.15 25.93
C GLN A 423 22.78 -15.62 24.47
N LYS A 424 23.25 -16.84 24.20
CA LYS A 424 23.29 -17.40 22.85
C LYS A 424 21.89 -17.53 22.25
N GLU A 425 20.93 -17.97 23.07
CA GLU A 425 19.52 -18.07 22.71
C GLU A 425 18.93 -16.67 22.48
N ALA A 426 19.25 -15.71 23.35
CA ALA A 426 18.81 -14.33 23.24
C ALA A 426 19.33 -13.61 21.99
N GLU A 427 20.61 -13.74 21.65
CA GLU A 427 21.19 -13.18 20.43
C GLU A 427 20.56 -13.79 19.16
N PHE A 428 20.26 -15.09 19.20
CA PHE A 428 19.54 -15.77 18.11
C PHE A 428 18.14 -15.19 17.92
N SER A 429 17.33 -15.14 18.99
CA SER A 429 16.00 -14.53 18.97
C SER A 429 16.04 -13.05 18.58
N GLN A 430 17.02 -12.28 19.07
CA GLN A 430 17.18 -10.87 18.71
C GLN A 430 17.46 -10.67 17.20
N ARG A 431 18.03 -11.65 16.50
CA ARG A 431 18.28 -11.55 15.05
C ARG A 431 17.11 -12.03 14.22
N PHE A 432 16.46 -13.12 14.64
CA PHE A 432 15.52 -13.85 13.79
C PHE A 432 14.04 -13.70 14.18
N ASP A 433 13.74 -13.29 15.42
CA ASP A 433 12.37 -12.93 15.78
C ASP A 433 11.98 -11.60 15.09
N GLN A 434 10.93 -11.60 14.28
CA GLN A 434 10.42 -10.38 13.65
C GLN A 434 9.30 -9.72 14.47
N SER A 435 8.90 -10.34 15.59
CA SER A 435 7.93 -9.77 16.50
C SER A 435 8.46 -8.49 17.14
N SER A 436 7.60 -7.48 17.22
CA SER A 436 7.84 -6.26 18.00
C SER A 436 7.37 -6.40 19.46
N GLY A 437 7.30 -7.64 19.98
CA GLY A 437 7.08 -7.97 21.40
C GLY A 437 5.64 -7.85 21.94
N GLY A 438 4.65 -7.50 21.12
CA GLY A 438 3.25 -7.34 21.55
C GLY A 438 2.29 -8.33 20.89
N SER A 439 1.37 -8.89 21.66
CA SER A 439 0.25 -9.68 21.13
C SER A 439 -0.66 -8.79 20.27
N ARG A 440 -1.01 -9.25 19.07
CA ARG A 440 -1.91 -8.53 18.17
C ARG A 440 -3.34 -8.92 18.44
N LEU A 441 -4.22 -7.93 18.58
CA LEU A 441 -5.67 -8.14 18.63
C LEU A 441 -6.15 -8.71 17.29
N ARG A 442 -6.78 -9.87 17.32
CA ARG A 442 -7.33 -10.61 16.19
C ARG A 442 -8.81 -10.88 16.43
N ARG A 443 -9.57 -11.06 15.35
CA ARG A 443 -10.88 -11.69 15.40
C ARG A 443 -10.77 -13.11 14.87
N ASP A 444 -11.45 -14.05 15.52
CA ASP A 444 -11.63 -15.39 14.94
C ASP A 444 -12.68 -15.33 13.82
N MET A 445 -12.92 -16.46 13.16
CA MET A 445 -13.93 -16.60 12.11
C MET A 445 -15.37 -16.30 12.59
N TYR A 446 -15.59 -16.27 13.92
CA TYR A 446 -16.87 -16.00 14.57
C TYR A 446 -16.97 -14.55 15.09
N GLY A 447 -15.94 -13.74 14.87
CA GLY A 447 -15.90 -12.33 15.29
C GLY A 447 -15.44 -12.10 16.73
N ASN A 448 -15.05 -13.13 17.48
CA ASN A 448 -14.54 -12.99 18.84
C ASN A 448 -13.14 -12.39 18.83
N ILE A 449 -12.91 -11.42 19.71
CA ILE A 449 -11.63 -10.72 19.81
C ILE A 449 -10.70 -11.48 20.76
N PHE A 450 -9.51 -11.82 20.30
CA PHE A 450 -8.47 -12.44 21.11
C PHE A 450 -7.09 -11.86 20.78
N PHE A 451 -6.14 -12.02 21.69
CA PHE A 451 -4.75 -11.62 21.48
C PHE A 451 -3.99 -12.81 20.91
N ALA A 452 -3.53 -12.73 19.65
CA ALA A 452 -2.67 -13.74 19.06
C ALA A 452 -1.20 -13.32 19.11
N SER A 453 -0.32 -14.30 19.24
CA SER A 453 1.12 -14.08 19.08
C SER A 453 1.45 -13.87 17.59
N SER A 454 2.54 -13.15 17.30
CA SER A 454 2.87 -12.64 15.97
C SER A 454 3.22 -13.70 14.92
N ASP A 455 3.51 -14.93 15.35
CA ASP A 455 4.33 -15.85 14.56
C ASP A 455 3.56 -16.74 13.58
N GLU A 456 2.23 -16.79 13.65
CA GLU A 456 1.47 -17.80 12.92
C GLU A 456 1.21 -17.47 11.43
N ASP A 457 1.29 -16.20 11.00
CA ASP A 457 0.80 -15.81 9.65
C ASP A 457 1.57 -14.67 8.94
N ASP A 458 2.79 -14.32 9.37
CA ASP A 458 3.56 -13.32 8.60
C ASP A 458 4.08 -13.94 7.28
N GLN A 459 3.62 -13.40 6.13
CA GLN A 459 3.95 -13.92 4.79
C GLN A 459 5.47 -14.02 4.56
N MET A 460 6.24 -13.06 5.08
CA MET A 460 7.70 -13.06 4.99
C MET A 460 8.33 -14.16 5.83
N SER A 461 7.82 -14.40 7.04
CA SER A 461 8.27 -15.50 7.91
C SER A 461 7.97 -16.87 7.28
N ARG A 462 6.83 -17.02 6.58
CA ARG A 462 6.53 -18.22 5.76
C ARG A 462 7.50 -18.37 4.57
N MET A 463 7.81 -17.28 3.89
CA MET A 463 8.72 -17.28 2.74
C MET A 463 10.16 -17.65 3.15
N GLN A 464 10.62 -17.12 4.30
CA GLN A 464 11.92 -17.44 4.88
C GLN A 464 11.99 -18.91 5.34
N MET A 465 10.91 -19.45 5.91
CA MET A 465 10.80 -20.87 6.26
C MET A 465 10.82 -21.79 5.02
N MET A 466 10.31 -21.36 3.86
CA MET A 466 10.40 -22.15 2.62
C MET A 466 11.81 -22.14 2.02
N GLN A 467 12.57 -21.05 2.16
CA GLN A 467 13.93 -20.96 1.63
C GLN A 467 14.97 -21.67 2.51
N GLN A 468 14.74 -21.75 3.83
CA GLN A 468 15.67 -22.37 4.78
C GLN A 468 14.93 -23.31 5.76
N PRO A 469 14.47 -24.49 5.29
CA PRO A 469 13.68 -25.41 6.12
C PRO A 469 14.43 -25.95 7.35
N ASN A 470 15.77 -25.90 7.35
CA ASN A 470 16.62 -26.39 8.44
C ASN A 470 16.99 -25.29 9.47
N MET A 471 16.47 -24.08 9.35
CA MET A 471 16.78 -22.99 10.29
C MET A 471 16.00 -23.14 11.61
N PRO A 472 16.63 -23.00 12.79
CA PRO A 472 15.91 -23.02 14.05
C PRO A 472 14.84 -21.91 14.12
N ARG A 473 13.72 -22.17 14.81
CA ARG A 473 12.70 -21.14 15.04
C ARG A 473 13.09 -20.25 16.22
N PRO A 474 13.01 -18.91 16.12
CA PRO A 474 13.31 -18.03 17.24
C PRO A 474 12.27 -18.17 18.36
N ILE A 475 12.70 -17.95 19.60
CA ILE A 475 11.78 -17.73 20.73
C ILE A 475 11.40 -16.25 20.72
N GLN A 476 10.14 -15.92 21.03
CA GLN A 476 9.70 -14.52 21.13
C GLN A 476 10.53 -13.73 22.13
N ILE A 477 10.99 -12.55 21.72
CA ILE A 477 11.90 -11.72 22.54
C ILE A 477 11.29 -11.37 23.90
N ALA A 478 9.99 -11.10 23.95
CA ALA A 478 9.29 -10.79 25.20
C ALA A 478 9.41 -11.94 26.23
N ASP A 479 9.41 -13.19 25.77
CA ASP A 479 9.55 -14.36 26.65
C ASP A 479 11.01 -14.67 27.00
N VAL A 480 11.94 -14.41 26.08
CA VAL A 480 13.38 -14.49 26.37
C VAL A 480 13.79 -13.49 27.46
N ILE A 481 13.25 -12.26 27.43
CA ILE A 481 13.49 -11.23 28.45
C ILE A 481 13.00 -11.70 29.83
N LYS A 482 11.82 -12.33 29.91
CA LYS A 482 11.28 -12.85 31.19
C LYS A 482 12.21 -13.91 31.82
N ALA A 483 12.89 -14.69 30.98
CA ALA A 483 13.84 -15.71 31.41
C ALA A 483 15.28 -15.19 31.55
N ALA A 484 15.52 -13.88 31.48
CA ALA A 484 16.85 -13.29 31.59
C ALA A 484 17.47 -13.46 32.99
N PRO A 485 18.82 -13.49 33.09
CA PRO A 485 19.51 -13.41 34.36
C PRO A 485 19.11 -12.16 35.15
N ASP A 486 18.66 -12.35 36.39
CA ASP A 486 18.31 -11.24 37.28
C ASP A 486 19.56 -10.57 37.87
N ALA A 487 19.38 -9.48 38.62
CA ALA A 487 20.48 -8.73 39.20
C ALA A 487 21.34 -9.58 40.16
N ALA A 488 20.75 -10.54 40.88
CA ALA A 488 21.47 -11.42 41.79
C ALA A 488 22.33 -12.42 41.02
N TRP A 489 21.80 -13.02 39.95
CA TRP A 489 22.55 -13.91 39.07
C TRP A 489 23.68 -13.15 38.34
N LEU A 490 23.41 -11.95 37.81
CA LEU A 490 24.44 -11.12 37.17
C LEU A 490 25.58 -10.74 38.13
N ALA A 491 25.28 -10.53 39.42
CA ALA A 491 26.30 -10.31 40.44
C ALA A 491 27.12 -11.58 40.76
N ALA A 492 26.56 -12.77 40.52
CA ALA A 492 27.18 -14.06 40.82
C ALA A 492 28.00 -14.67 39.66
N ILE A 493 28.10 -13.99 38.50
CA ILE A 493 28.94 -14.40 37.36
C ILE A 493 30.23 -13.59 37.25
N ASP A 494 31.08 -13.95 36.29
CA ASP A 494 32.34 -13.26 36.00
C ASP A 494 32.15 -11.81 35.56
N GLU A 495 32.95 -10.93 36.16
CA GLU A 495 32.85 -9.47 36.00
C GLU A 495 33.08 -9.02 34.56
N SER A 496 33.96 -9.71 33.83
CA SER A 496 34.26 -9.44 32.42
C SER A 496 33.08 -9.72 31.47
N LEU A 497 32.09 -10.53 31.88
CA LEU A 497 30.94 -10.91 31.06
C LEU A 497 29.66 -10.13 31.38
N ARG A 498 29.61 -9.45 32.54
CA ARG A 498 28.44 -8.63 32.94
C ARG A 498 28.10 -7.53 31.93
N PRO A 499 29.06 -6.78 31.35
CA PRO A 499 28.76 -5.75 30.36
C PRO A 499 28.07 -6.32 29.11
N LYS A 500 28.55 -7.46 28.61
CA LYS A 500 28.01 -8.11 27.41
C LYS A 500 26.59 -8.63 27.61
N LEU A 501 26.28 -9.17 28.79
CA LEU A 501 24.91 -9.58 29.13
C LEU A 501 23.97 -8.38 29.30
N SER A 502 24.45 -7.31 29.93
CA SER A 502 23.69 -6.06 30.08
C SER A 502 23.37 -5.42 28.72
N GLU A 503 24.34 -5.45 27.79
CA GLU A 503 24.14 -5.04 26.40
C GLU A 503 23.06 -5.90 25.71
N ALA A 504 23.14 -7.23 25.82
CA ALA A 504 22.16 -8.13 25.22
C ALA A 504 20.74 -7.82 25.72
N VAL A 505 20.54 -7.68 27.04
CA VAL A 505 19.23 -7.33 27.63
C VAL A 505 18.76 -5.94 27.16
N ALA A 506 19.65 -4.94 27.11
CA ALA A 506 19.31 -3.60 26.62
C ALA A 506 18.82 -3.63 25.17
N ARG A 507 19.50 -4.39 24.30
CA ARG A 507 19.11 -4.57 22.89
C ARG A 507 17.76 -5.26 22.74
N LEU A 508 17.46 -6.26 23.57
CA LEU A 508 16.16 -6.92 23.58
C LEU A 508 15.04 -5.94 23.96
N HIS A 509 15.21 -5.16 25.04
CA HIS A 509 14.23 -4.14 25.44
C HIS A 509 14.01 -3.08 24.36
N LEU A 510 15.08 -2.57 23.72
CA LEU A 510 14.95 -1.64 22.60
C LEU A 510 14.17 -2.26 21.43
N LYS A 511 14.38 -3.54 21.14
CA LYS A 511 13.68 -4.25 20.07
C LYS A 511 12.18 -4.43 20.34
N VAL A 512 11.78 -4.62 21.60
CA VAL A 512 10.36 -4.71 22.00
C VAL A 512 9.74 -3.38 22.41
N ASN A 513 10.36 -2.24 22.07
CA ASN A 513 9.83 -0.91 22.37
C ASN A 513 9.69 -0.59 23.87
N GLU A 514 10.59 -1.13 24.70
CA GLU A 514 10.68 -0.85 26.14
C GLU A 514 11.93 -0.02 26.48
N GLU A 515 12.11 1.11 25.79
CA GLU A 515 13.29 1.98 25.88
C GLU A 515 13.57 2.47 27.30
N ALA A 516 12.54 2.73 28.10
CA ALA A 516 12.67 3.16 29.49
C ALA A 516 13.35 2.09 30.38
N LYS A 517 13.16 0.80 30.09
CA LYS A 517 13.84 -0.31 30.78
C LYS A 517 15.24 -0.57 30.23
N ALA A 518 15.50 -0.22 28.96
CA ALA A 518 16.81 -0.33 28.36
C ALA A 518 17.79 0.71 28.91
N PHE A 519 17.36 1.96 29.15
CA PHE A 519 18.27 3.06 29.48
C PHE A 519 19.12 2.84 30.75
N PRO A 520 18.60 2.33 31.89
CA PRO A 520 19.43 2.02 33.06
C PRO A 520 20.58 1.03 32.76
N LEU A 521 20.36 0.07 31.86
CA LEU A 521 21.40 -0.87 31.41
C LEU A 521 22.45 -0.18 30.54
N ILE A 522 22.03 0.81 29.73
CA ILE A 522 22.93 1.66 28.94
C ILE A 522 23.80 2.53 29.86
N GLU A 523 23.23 3.11 30.93
CA GLU A 523 23.99 3.88 31.93
C GLU A 523 25.06 3.03 32.62
N GLN A 524 24.69 1.81 33.02
CA GLN A 524 25.62 0.87 33.63
C GLN A 524 26.74 0.47 32.65
N LEU A 525 26.40 0.22 31.39
CA LEU A 525 27.37 -0.11 30.34
C LEU A 525 28.31 1.07 30.04
N ALA A 526 27.81 2.31 30.05
CA ALA A 526 28.59 3.50 29.70
C ALA A 526 29.83 3.68 30.57
N GLY A 527 29.79 3.27 31.84
CA GLY A 527 30.95 3.33 32.74
C GLY A 527 32.09 2.38 32.35
N ALA A 528 31.77 1.22 31.78
CA ALA A 528 32.75 0.19 31.40
C ALA A 528 33.12 0.23 29.91
N GLN A 529 32.16 0.52 29.03
CA GLN A 529 32.31 0.47 27.56
C GLN A 529 31.60 1.66 26.89
N PRO A 530 32.20 2.88 26.92
CA PRO A 530 31.56 4.09 26.41
C PRO A 530 31.21 4.06 24.92
N ALA A 531 32.01 3.38 24.09
CA ALA A 531 31.78 3.31 22.64
C ALA A 531 30.55 2.47 22.27
N GLU A 532 30.35 1.33 22.95
CA GLU A 532 29.18 0.47 22.76
C GLU A 532 27.90 1.14 23.28
N ALA A 533 28.00 1.80 24.45
CA ALA A 533 26.91 2.59 25.01
C ALA A 533 26.47 3.72 24.06
N LYS A 534 27.39 4.39 23.36
CA LYS A 534 27.05 5.40 22.33
C LYS A 534 26.14 4.81 21.23
N GLY A 535 26.43 3.59 20.78
CA GLY A 535 25.59 2.87 19.82
C GLY A 535 24.19 2.58 20.35
N LEU A 536 24.08 2.17 21.62
CA LEU A 536 22.79 1.92 22.26
C LEU A 536 22.00 3.22 22.53
N VAL A 537 22.65 4.33 22.87
CA VAL A 537 22.01 5.65 23.03
C VAL A 537 21.38 6.09 21.71
N LYS A 538 22.08 5.88 20.58
CA LYS A 538 21.53 6.18 19.24
C LYS A 538 20.29 5.34 18.93
N GLU A 539 20.32 4.05 19.24
CA GLU A 539 19.16 3.17 19.04
C GLU A 539 18.02 3.49 20.02
N PHE A 540 18.33 3.85 21.26
CA PHE A 540 17.38 4.36 22.24
C PHE A 540 16.64 5.60 21.72
N LEU A 541 17.37 6.62 21.24
CA LEU A 541 16.74 7.83 20.69
C LEU A 541 15.88 7.50 19.47
N ARG A 542 16.30 6.55 18.62
CA ARG A 542 15.49 6.09 17.48
C ARG A 542 14.18 5.42 17.91
N VAL A 543 14.24 4.48 18.86
CA VAL A 543 13.06 3.78 19.38
C VAL A 543 12.15 4.75 20.12
N TRP A 544 12.71 5.60 20.99
CA TRP A 544 11.97 6.63 21.70
C TRP A 544 11.27 7.58 20.73
N THR A 545 11.98 8.07 19.70
CA THR A 545 11.41 8.93 18.65
C THR A 545 10.21 8.27 17.98
N ARG A 546 10.35 7.00 17.56
CA ARG A 546 9.25 6.23 16.96
C ARG A 546 8.07 6.09 17.93
N ASN A 547 8.34 5.85 19.22
CA ASN A 547 7.33 5.65 20.26
C ASN A 547 6.64 6.96 20.72
N HIS A 548 7.24 8.10 20.44
CA HIS A 548 6.72 9.43 20.78
C HIS A 548 6.29 10.25 19.56
N ASP A 549 6.41 9.72 18.35
CA ASP A 549 5.91 10.34 17.11
C ASP A 549 4.36 10.35 17.10
N PRO A 550 3.73 11.54 17.16
CA PRO A 550 2.30 11.73 17.11
C PRO A 550 1.75 11.61 15.68
N ASN A 551 2.60 11.74 14.65
CA ASN A 551 2.21 11.72 13.24
C ASN A 551 2.31 10.32 12.61
N ALA A 552 2.97 9.38 13.30
CA ALA A 552 3.06 7.99 12.85
C ALA A 552 1.65 7.40 12.64
N SER A 553 1.42 6.77 11.49
CA SER A 553 0.18 6.07 11.12
C SER A 553 -0.03 4.80 11.95
N ARG A 554 -0.11 4.93 13.27
CA ARG A 554 -0.42 3.83 14.20
C ARG A 554 -1.84 3.27 14.03
N ASN A 555 -2.62 3.89 13.16
CA ASN A 555 -3.98 3.47 12.78
C ASN A 555 -4.03 2.42 11.66
N GLU A 556 -2.94 2.11 10.95
CA GLU A 556 -2.99 1.05 9.92
C GLU A 556 -3.04 -0.37 10.52
N ASN A 557 -2.52 -0.55 11.73
CA ASN A 557 -2.58 -1.84 12.46
C ASN A 557 -3.50 -1.82 13.70
N ARG A 558 -4.12 -0.68 14.02
CA ARG A 558 -5.28 -0.60 14.91
C ARG A 558 -6.51 -0.49 14.02
N TYR A 559 -6.94 -1.62 13.46
CA TYR A 559 -8.20 -1.71 12.74
C TYR A 559 -9.30 -0.94 13.48
N SER A 560 -9.97 -0.06 12.76
CA SER A 560 -11.16 0.68 13.16
C SER A 560 -12.25 -0.31 13.58
N TRP A 561 -12.45 -0.50 14.89
CA TRP A 561 -13.40 -1.45 15.46
C TRP A 561 -14.64 -0.73 15.99
N PHE A 562 -15.68 -0.61 15.16
CA PHE A 562 -17.03 -0.20 15.58
C PHE A 562 -17.77 -1.37 16.26
N PHE A 563 -18.21 -1.22 17.53
CA PHE A 563 -19.63 -1.09 17.94
C PHE A 563 -19.85 -1.12 19.48
N PHE A 564 -20.83 -0.31 19.92
CA PHE A 564 -21.53 -0.18 21.23
C PHE A 564 -20.98 0.68 22.38
N ALA A 565 -19.81 1.32 22.27
CA ALA A 565 -19.44 2.43 23.16
C ALA A 565 -18.64 3.50 22.41
N PHE A 566 -19.18 3.95 21.27
CA PHE A 566 -18.53 4.93 20.42
C PHE A 566 -18.60 6.33 21.04
N GLU A 567 -17.63 6.66 21.89
CA GLU A 567 -17.43 8.04 22.31
C GLU A 567 -16.69 8.77 21.17
N GLN A 568 -17.42 9.52 20.33
CA GLN A 568 -16.86 10.39 19.27
C GLN A 568 -15.75 11.34 19.78
N ARG A 569 -15.63 11.52 21.10
CA ARG A 569 -14.57 12.28 21.78
C ARG A 569 -13.19 11.61 21.72
N ALA A 570 -13.11 10.28 21.60
CA ALA A 570 -11.84 9.54 21.60
C ALA A 570 -11.17 9.48 20.21
N GLU A 571 -11.95 9.65 19.13
CA GLU A 571 -11.44 9.91 17.78
C GLU A 571 -10.93 11.36 17.58
N SER A 572 -11.00 12.19 18.63
CA SER A 572 -10.97 13.65 18.49
C SER A 572 -10.36 14.38 19.68
N ILE A 573 -9.31 13.81 20.28
CA ILE A 573 -8.31 14.68 20.91
C ILE A 573 -7.27 14.91 19.81
N PRO A 574 -7.29 16.05 19.06
CA PRO A 574 -6.10 16.47 18.32
C PRO A 574 -4.97 16.33 19.31
N LEU A 575 -3.89 15.62 18.96
CA LEU A 575 -2.72 15.41 19.80
C LEU A 575 -2.51 16.65 20.65
N THR A 576 -2.98 16.59 21.89
CA THR A 576 -3.24 17.85 22.59
C THR A 576 -1.90 18.52 22.72
N ARG A 577 -1.87 19.84 22.58
CA ARG A 577 -0.66 20.62 22.83
C ARG A 577 0.05 20.16 24.12
N SER A 578 -0.70 19.68 25.12
CA SER A 578 -0.17 19.03 26.33
C SER A 578 0.61 17.72 26.11
N LYS A 579 0.28 16.88 25.13
CA LYS A 579 1.07 15.70 24.74
C LYS A 579 2.37 16.11 24.04
N GLN A 580 2.31 17.10 23.13
CA GLN A 580 3.51 17.67 22.52
C GLN A 580 4.44 18.30 23.57
N GLU A 581 3.89 19.13 24.46
CA GLU A 581 4.65 19.75 25.57
C GLU A 581 5.23 18.68 26.53
N ARG A 582 4.51 17.60 26.82
CA ARG A 582 5.03 16.46 27.59
C ARG A 582 6.18 15.74 26.88
N ASN A 583 6.01 15.43 25.59
CA ASN A 583 7.05 14.75 24.81
C ASN A 583 8.32 15.62 24.71
N LEU A 584 8.16 16.94 24.51
CA LEU A 584 9.30 17.86 24.46
C LEU A 584 10.02 17.99 25.81
N LYS A 585 9.26 18.03 26.91
CA LYS A 585 9.84 18.00 28.26
C LYS A 585 10.61 16.70 28.50
N GLU A 586 10.01 15.57 28.15
CA GLU A 586 10.65 14.26 28.30
C GLU A 586 11.92 14.15 27.43
N LEU A 587 11.89 14.63 26.18
CA LEU A 587 13.07 14.67 25.31
C LEU A 587 14.20 15.53 25.95
N SER A 588 13.86 16.69 26.50
CA SER A 588 14.81 17.54 27.23
C SER A 588 15.44 16.79 28.41
N ASP A 589 14.64 16.08 29.20
CA ASP A 589 15.12 15.29 30.34
C ASP A 589 16.06 14.15 29.89
N TRP A 590 15.73 13.46 28.79
CA TRP A 590 16.60 12.43 28.20
C TRP A 590 17.91 13.00 27.66
N VAL A 591 17.86 14.11 26.92
CA VAL A 591 19.05 14.82 26.42
C VAL A 591 19.97 15.22 27.57
N ALA A 592 19.41 15.75 28.67
CA ALA A 592 20.17 16.10 29.86
C ALA A 592 20.80 14.88 30.55
N ARG A 593 20.09 13.74 30.58
CA ARG A 593 20.59 12.48 31.16
C ARG A 593 21.70 11.85 30.31
N ILE A 594 21.56 11.86 28.99
CA ILE A 594 22.58 11.37 28.05
C ILE A 594 23.87 12.20 28.19
N LYS A 595 23.78 13.54 28.24
CA LYS A 595 24.96 14.43 28.42
C LYS A 595 25.77 14.13 29.68
N LYS A 596 25.18 13.50 30.70
CA LYS A 596 25.87 13.12 31.95
C LYS A 596 26.64 11.80 31.84
N LEU A 597 26.49 11.05 30.75
CA LEU A 597 27.22 9.80 30.55
C LEU A 597 28.71 10.05 30.30
N PRO A 598 29.60 9.18 30.79
CA PRO A 598 31.04 9.36 30.65
C PRO A 598 31.55 9.09 29.22
N GLY A 599 32.61 9.79 28.83
CA GLY A 599 33.30 9.58 27.55
C GLY A 599 32.41 9.75 26.32
N ALA A 600 32.62 8.92 25.30
CA ALA A 600 31.88 8.98 24.04
C ALA A 600 30.37 8.66 24.18
N ALA A 601 29.93 8.05 25.28
CA ALA A 601 28.52 7.76 25.53
C ALA A 601 27.67 9.02 25.76
N GLY A 602 28.28 10.10 26.25
CA GLY A 602 27.62 11.39 26.46
C GLY A 602 27.63 12.32 25.24
N GLU A 603 28.33 11.93 24.16
CA GLU A 603 28.32 12.67 22.90
C GLU A 603 26.99 12.46 22.17
N LEU A 604 26.15 13.48 22.20
CA LEU A 604 24.87 13.45 21.49
C LEU A 604 25.05 13.46 19.96
N ASP A 605 24.29 12.60 19.30
CA ASP A 605 24.07 12.66 17.87
C ASP A 605 23.06 13.77 17.58
N ASP A 606 23.58 14.95 17.21
CA ASP A 606 22.78 16.16 16.96
C ASP A 606 21.65 15.89 15.94
N GLU A 607 21.86 15.04 14.93
CA GLU A 607 20.82 14.69 13.96
C GLU A 607 19.72 13.82 14.58
N ALA A 608 20.07 12.89 15.46
CA ALA A 608 19.09 12.05 16.15
C ALA A 608 18.20 12.89 17.08
N VAL A 609 18.78 13.90 17.75
CA VAL A 609 18.02 14.83 18.60
C VAL A 609 17.13 15.75 17.76
N VAL A 610 17.60 16.26 16.62
CA VAL A 610 16.77 17.04 15.67
C VAL A 610 15.59 16.22 15.14
N ARG A 611 15.81 14.95 14.79
CA ARG A 611 14.74 14.04 14.38
C ARG A 611 13.75 13.78 15.52
N ALA A 612 14.22 13.52 16.73
CA ALA A 612 13.37 13.34 17.91
C ALA A 612 12.52 14.58 18.20
N PHE A 613 13.13 15.77 18.16
CA PHE A 613 12.46 17.05 18.35
C PHE A 613 11.38 17.30 17.29
N THR A 614 11.72 17.06 16.02
CA THR A 614 10.81 17.19 14.88
C THR A 614 9.62 16.25 15.04
N ALA A 615 9.89 14.99 15.38
CA ALA A 615 8.87 13.98 15.61
C ALA A 615 7.99 14.31 16.82
N CYS A 616 8.44 15.05 17.84
CA CYS A 616 7.57 15.44 18.95
C CYS A 616 6.46 16.42 18.55
N HIS A 617 6.61 17.12 17.42
CA HIS A 617 5.66 18.14 16.96
C HIS A 617 4.61 17.54 16.01
N SER A 618 3.39 18.04 16.10
CA SER A 618 2.37 17.75 15.08
C SER A 618 2.79 18.32 13.72
N SER A 619 2.48 17.62 12.63
CA SER A 619 2.60 18.13 11.26
C SER A 619 1.68 19.32 10.97
N ALA A 620 0.96 19.86 11.95
CA ALA A 620 0.07 21.00 11.82
C ALA A 620 0.48 22.23 12.66
N GLU A 621 1.55 22.15 13.47
CA GLU A 621 1.97 23.25 14.36
C GLU A 621 3.40 23.72 14.11
N VAL A 622 3.59 25.05 14.09
CA VAL A 622 4.89 25.70 13.97
C VAL A 622 5.70 25.61 15.25
N TYR A 623 7.00 25.38 15.13
CA TYR A 623 7.91 25.32 16.27
C TYR A 623 7.96 26.64 17.03
N ARG A 624 8.13 26.53 18.36
CA ARG A 624 8.29 27.67 19.25
C ARG A 624 9.75 27.82 19.63
N THR A 625 10.22 29.06 19.72
CA THR A 625 11.59 29.37 20.14
C THR A 625 11.90 28.76 21.51
N GLU A 626 10.96 28.84 22.46
CA GLU A 626 11.14 28.30 23.81
C GLU A 626 11.29 26.77 23.82
N ALA A 627 10.60 26.07 22.90
CA ALA A 627 10.70 24.62 22.78
C ALA A 627 12.06 24.20 22.20
N ILE A 628 12.56 24.96 21.22
CA ILE A 628 13.90 24.74 20.64
C ILE A 628 14.96 24.94 21.73
N GLU A 629 14.87 26.05 22.49
CA GLU A 629 15.83 26.35 23.55
C GLU A 629 15.79 25.36 24.72
N ALA A 630 14.62 24.81 25.06
CA ALA A 630 14.51 23.80 26.11
C ALA A 630 15.27 22.52 25.79
N VAL A 631 15.20 22.03 24.54
CA VAL A 631 15.82 20.76 24.13
C VAL A 631 17.30 20.95 23.75
N PHE A 632 17.61 22.01 23.02
CA PHE A 632 18.94 22.22 22.46
C PHE A 632 19.83 23.14 23.31
N GLY A 633 19.25 23.87 24.26
CA GLY A 633 19.92 24.97 24.98
C GLY A 633 19.83 26.28 24.19
N PRO A 634 20.48 27.36 24.69
CA PRO A 634 20.46 28.66 24.03
C PRO A 634 20.90 28.57 22.57
N LEU A 635 20.17 29.21 21.65
CA LEU A 635 20.41 29.10 20.20
C LEU A 635 21.86 29.42 19.80
N GLY A 636 22.49 30.39 20.48
CA GLY A 636 23.90 30.76 20.25
C GLY A 636 24.93 29.71 20.71
N GLY A 637 24.51 28.68 21.43
CA GLY A 637 25.34 27.56 21.88
C GLY A 637 25.39 26.38 20.91
N LEU A 638 24.52 26.35 19.90
CA LEU A 638 24.44 25.25 18.95
C LEU A 638 25.52 25.30 17.87
N LYS A 639 25.93 24.12 17.39
CA LYS A 639 26.85 24.02 16.26
C LYS A 639 26.17 24.53 14.98
N PRO A 640 26.88 25.22 14.07
CA PRO A 640 26.31 25.75 12.83
C PRO A 640 25.58 24.71 11.97
N LYS A 641 26.11 23.48 11.90
CA LYS A 641 25.50 22.38 11.13
C LYS A 641 24.12 21.98 11.69
N THR A 642 23.97 21.93 13.01
CA THR A 642 22.72 21.61 13.71
C THR A 642 21.68 22.71 13.50
N LEU A 643 22.09 23.98 13.59
CA LEU A 643 21.22 25.13 13.30
C LEU A 643 20.72 25.13 11.84
N ALA A 644 21.62 24.90 10.88
CA ALA A 644 21.26 24.81 9.47
C ALA A 644 20.27 23.65 9.22
N GLY A 645 20.52 22.48 9.80
CA GLY A 645 19.64 21.30 9.68
C GLY A 645 18.25 21.53 10.30
N LEU A 646 18.17 22.17 11.47
CA LEU A 646 16.91 22.55 12.09
C LEU A 646 16.11 23.52 11.20
N ALA A 647 16.78 24.55 10.67
CA ALA A 647 16.15 25.54 9.80
C ALA A 647 15.67 24.94 8.47
N ASP A 648 16.43 24.03 7.86
CA ASP A 648 16.05 23.33 6.62
C ASP A 648 14.88 22.37 6.84
N GLN A 649 14.83 21.69 7.99
CA GLN A 649 13.68 20.86 8.36
C GLN A 649 12.41 21.70 8.59
N MET A 650 12.54 22.86 9.25
CA MET A 650 11.44 23.83 9.37
C MET A 650 10.95 24.29 8.00
N ARG A 651 11.89 24.69 7.12
CA ARG A 651 11.61 25.13 5.75
C ARG A 651 10.84 24.07 4.96
N THR A 652 11.28 22.81 5.01
CA THR A 652 10.63 21.68 4.32
C THR A 652 9.18 21.50 4.79
N ASN A 653 8.92 21.59 6.09
CA ASN A 653 7.58 21.48 6.65
C ASN A 653 6.70 22.69 6.26
N LEU A 654 7.24 23.91 6.29
CA LEU A 654 6.57 25.15 5.88
C LEU A 654 6.19 25.16 4.40
N ALA A 655 7.11 24.72 3.53
CA ALA A 655 6.92 24.68 2.09
C ALA A 655 5.96 23.55 1.65
N GLY A 656 5.86 22.48 2.44
CA GLY A 656 5.01 21.31 2.17
C GLY A 656 3.80 21.21 3.11
N LEU A 657 3.83 20.24 4.03
CA LEU A 657 2.69 19.77 4.81
C LEU A 657 1.93 20.87 5.57
N TRP A 658 2.62 21.89 6.08
CA TRP A 658 1.99 22.88 6.96
C TRP A 658 1.04 23.82 6.23
N LYS A 659 1.34 24.16 4.95
CA LYS A 659 0.50 25.05 4.15
C LYS A 659 -0.69 24.36 3.50
N GLU A 660 -0.74 23.02 3.53
CA GLU A 660 -1.82 22.23 2.91
C GLU A 660 -3.10 22.20 3.78
N PRO A 661 -4.24 22.72 3.28
CA PRO A 661 -5.50 22.70 4.03
C PRO A 661 -5.96 21.28 4.38
N ALA A 662 -5.77 20.33 3.46
CA ALA A 662 -6.11 18.92 3.68
C ALA A 662 -5.38 18.31 4.88
N ASN A 663 -4.10 18.68 5.10
CA ASN A 663 -3.35 18.20 6.26
C ASN A 663 -3.89 18.82 7.57
N GLN A 664 -4.39 20.05 7.54
CA GLN A 664 -5.03 20.71 8.69
C GLN A 664 -6.40 20.11 9.01
N GLU A 665 -7.19 19.77 7.98
CA GLU A 665 -8.46 19.05 8.11
C GLU A 665 -8.28 17.63 8.63
N LYS A 666 -7.33 16.87 8.07
CA LYS A 666 -6.96 15.52 8.52
C LYS A 666 -6.56 15.51 10.00
N ASN A 667 -5.82 16.53 10.44
CA ASN A 667 -5.42 16.71 11.83
C ASN A 667 -6.50 17.40 12.71
N LYS A 668 -7.70 17.64 12.16
CA LYS A 668 -8.88 18.21 12.85
C LYS A 668 -8.58 19.54 13.57
N THR A 669 -7.63 20.35 13.08
CA THR A 669 -7.26 21.63 13.71
C THR A 669 -8.34 22.70 13.57
N LYS A 670 -9.28 22.52 12.62
CA LYS A 670 -10.36 23.45 12.27
C LYS A 670 -9.88 24.87 11.92
N ARG A 671 -8.61 25.05 11.58
CA ARG A 671 -8.06 26.35 11.16
C ARG A 671 -8.66 26.75 9.82
N LYS A 672 -9.09 28.02 9.70
CA LYS A 672 -9.52 28.57 8.42
C LYS A 672 -8.29 28.90 7.58
N LYS A 673 -8.49 29.08 6.27
CA LYS A 673 -7.40 29.41 5.33
C LYS A 673 -6.52 30.57 5.82
N LYS A 674 -7.12 31.67 6.29
CA LYS A 674 -6.38 32.83 6.84
C LYS A 674 -5.54 32.51 8.08
N ASP A 675 -6.00 31.61 8.93
CA ASP A 675 -5.26 31.18 10.13
C ASP A 675 -4.04 30.35 9.72
N ILE A 676 -4.18 29.49 8.71
CA ILE A 676 -3.06 28.71 8.13
C ILE A 676 -2.03 29.66 7.51
N GLU A 677 -2.47 30.66 6.74
CA GLU A 677 -1.59 31.65 6.13
C GLU A 677 -0.77 32.43 7.18
N ALA A 678 -1.43 32.91 8.24
CA ALA A 678 -0.75 33.62 9.34
C ALA A 678 0.24 32.72 10.08
N GLU A 679 -0.13 31.45 10.31
CA GLU A 679 0.71 30.46 10.96
C GLU A 679 1.98 30.16 10.16
N VAL A 680 1.86 29.89 8.86
CA VAL A 680 2.99 29.62 7.97
C VAL A 680 3.94 30.82 7.91
N LEU A 681 3.40 32.04 7.77
CA LEU A 681 4.22 33.26 7.78
C LEU A 681 4.96 33.45 9.11
N ARG A 682 4.30 33.17 10.25
CA ARG A 682 4.96 33.17 11.57
C ARG A 682 6.08 32.13 11.65
N GLY A 683 5.89 30.95 11.06
CA GLY A 683 6.93 29.93 11.02
C GLY A 683 8.16 30.32 10.21
N TYR A 684 7.98 30.99 9.06
CA TYR A 684 9.08 31.59 8.31
C TYR A 684 9.83 32.64 9.15
N GLN A 685 9.12 33.47 9.91
CA GLN A 685 9.74 34.46 10.82
C GLN A 685 10.58 33.80 11.92
N VAL A 686 10.06 32.75 12.56
CA VAL A 686 10.81 32.02 13.61
C VAL A 686 12.06 31.38 13.02
N ALA A 687 11.95 30.71 11.87
CA ALA A 687 13.10 30.07 11.22
C ALA A 687 14.17 31.10 10.80
N GLN A 688 13.75 32.27 10.32
CA GLN A 688 14.65 33.38 10.01
C GLN A 688 15.33 33.95 11.26
N ALA A 689 14.61 34.11 12.36
CA ALA A 689 15.19 34.58 13.62
C ALA A 689 16.28 33.62 14.15
N VAL A 690 16.01 32.31 14.11
CA VAL A 690 16.98 31.26 14.50
C VAL A 690 18.25 31.35 13.66
N LEU A 691 18.13 31.51 12.34
CA LEU A 691 19.29 31.67 11.46
C LEU A 691 20.00 33.01 11.64
N ALA A 692 19.26 34.10 11.85
CA ALA A 692 19.84 35.41 12.08
C ALA A 692 20.72 35.44 13.32
N ASP A 693 20.28 34.82 14.42
CA ASP A 693 21.09 34.70 15.63
C ASP A 693 22.31 33.80 15.44
N GLY A 694 22.18 32.70 14.70
CA GLY A 694 23.31 31.86 14.31
C GLY A 694 24.35 32.62 13.48
N LEU A 695 23.90 33.39 12.49
CA LEU A 695 24.75 34.19 11.60
C LEU A 695 25.42 35.38 12.31
N LYS A 696 24.85 35.92 13.40
CA LYS A 696 25.55 36.93 14.24
C LYS A 696 26.87 36.38 14.80
N LYS A 697 26.87 35.11 15.23
CA LYS A 697 28.05 34.44 15.81
C LYS A 697 28.94 33.78 14.75
N PHE A 698 28.33 33.32 13.66
CA PHE A 698 28.99 32.54 12.62
C PHE A 698 28.68 33.10 11.22
N PRO A 699 29.11 34.34 10.89
CA PRO A 699 28.65 35.09 9.71
C PRO A 699 29.05 34.45 8.37
N ASP A 700 30.14 33.69 8.35
CA ASP A 700 30.73 33.12 7.14
C ASP A 700 30.53 31.60 7.05
N ARG A 701 29.64 31.03 7.87
CA ARG A 701 29.32 29.60 7.78
C ARG A 701 28.36 29.35 6.62
N TRP A 702 28.91 28.79 5.54
CA TRP A 702 28.18 28.48 4.31
C TRP A 702 26.86 27.74 4.51
N ALA A 703 26.78 26.78 5.46
CA ALA A 703 25.57 26.01 5.71
C ALA A 703 24.41 26.86 6.25
N LEU A 704 24.72 27.87 7.09
CA LEU A 704 23.71 28.82 7.59
C LEU A 704 23.26 29.77 6.48
N LEU A 705 24.18 30.22 5.63
CA LEU A 705 23.86 31.07 4.47
C LEU A 705 22.99 30.33 3.44
N ALA A 706 23.28 29.05 3.17
CA ALA A 706 22.47 28.21 2.28
C ALA A 706 21.04 28.03 2.83
N ALA A 707 20.92 27.68 4.12
CA ALA A 707 19.62 27.57 4.79
C ALA A 707 18.84 28.90 4.77
N GLN A 708 19.54 30.03 4.96
CA GLN A 708 18.93 31.36 4.88
C GLN A 708 18.40 31.66 3.48
N ALA A 709 19.21 31.38 2.44
CA ALA A 709 18.81 31.56 1.06
C ALA A 709 17.57 30.73 0.69
N GLY A 710 17.51 29.48 1.17
CA GLY A 710 16.35 28.61 0.98
C GLY A 710 15.09 29.12 1.65
N LEU A 711 15.18 29.53 2.92
CA LEU A 711 14.05 30.13 3.66
C LEU A 711 13.54 31.41 3.01
N MET A 712 14.45 32.29 2.58
CA MET A 712 14.08 33.51 1.84
C MET A 712 13.31 33.16 0.56
N HIS A 713 13.85 32.24 -0.25
CA HIS A 713 13.24 31.87 -1.52
C HIS A 713 11.83 31.27 -1.36
N ASP A 714 11.66 30.33 -0.43
CA ASP A 714 10.36 29.70 -0.19
C ASP A 714 9.34 30.70 0.39
N GLU A 715 9.74 31.59 1.32
CA GLU A 715 8.84 32.62 1.84
C GLU A 715 8.41 33.60 0.73
N ILE A 716 9.34 34.04 -0.14
CA ILE A 716 9.03 34.94 -1.25
C ILE A 716 8.02 34.31 -2.21
N ASN A 717 8.21 33.03 -2.55
CA ASN A 717 7.27 32.30 -3.39
C ASN A 717 5.92 32.11 -2.71
N TYR A 718 5.90 31.77 -1.42
CA TYR A 718 4.65 31.63 -0.68
C TYR A 718 3.87 32.96 -0.63
N ARG A 719 4.55 34.08 -0.37
CA ARG A 719 3.91 35.41 -0.41
C ARG A 719 3.35 35.75 -1.80
N GLN A 720 4.06 35.36 -2.87
CA GLN A 720 3.59 35.52 -4.25
C GLN A 720 2.36 34.68 -4.57
N GLU A 721 2.26 33.47 -4.00
CA GLU A 721 1.06 32.60 -4.07
C GLU A 721 -0.15 33.28 -3.38
N LEU A 722 0.07 34.01 -2.28
CA LEU A 722 -0.99 34.74 -1.57
C LEU A 722 -1.44 36.02 -2.30
N SER A 723 -0.50 36.79 -2.81
CA SER A 723 -0.76 38.06 -3.51
C SER A 723 0.39 38.39 -4.46
N LYS A 724 0.07 38.67 -5.72
CA LYS A 724 1.07 39.03 -6.73
C LYS A 724 1.71 40.37 -6.39
N ALA A 725 3.01 40.37 -6.12
CA ALA A 725 3.78 41.59 -5.85
C ALA A 725 4.65 41.98 -7.05
N SER A 726 4.76 43.28 -7.32
CA SER A 726 5.63 43.81 -8.38
C SER A 726 7.13 43.67 -8.07
N ASP A 727 7.50 43.57 -6.78
CA ASP A 727 8.88 43.42 -6.32
C ASP A 727 9.36 41.96 -6.20
N PHE A 728 8.53 40.98 -6.62
CA PHE A 728 8.82 39.55 -6.55
C PHE A 728 10.18 39.17 -7.17
N SER A 729 10.46 39.65 -8.39
CA SER A 729 11.71 39.34 -9.10
C SER A 729 12.95 39.87 -8.37
N ALA A 730 12.88 41.10 -7.84
CA ALA A 730 13.96 41.72 -7.08
C ALA A 730 14.26 40.95 -5.79
N LYS A 731 13.22 40.56 -5.04
CA LYS A 731 13.37 39.73 -3.82
C LYS A 731 13.96 38.36 -4.13
N ARG A 732 13.50 37.69 -5.19
CA ARG A 732 14.03 36.37 -5.61
C ARG A 732 15.51 36.48 -6.00
N THR A 733 15.92 37.56 -6.65
CA THR A 733 17.33 37.84 -6.96
C THR A 733 18.18 38.00 -5.69
N ALA A 734 17.64 38.60 -4.62
CA ALA A 734 18.34 38.70 -3.34
C ALA A 734 18.60 37.31 -2.72
N ALA A 735 17.63 36.40 -2.77
CA ALA A 735 17.82 35.02 -2.31
C ALA A 735 18.91 34.29 -3.11
N PHE A 736 18.95 34.45 -4.44
CA PHE A 736 20.00 33.86 -5.28
C PHE A 736 21.40 34.45 -5.00
N LYS A 737 21.49 35.74 -4.66
CA LYS A 737 22.75 36.35 -4.20
C LYS A 737 23.24 35.70 -2.91
N THR A 738 22.34 35.38 -1.97
CA THR A 738 22.69 34.67 -0.73
C THR A 738 23.19 33.25 -1.02
N TYR A 739 22.56 32.51 -1.95
CA TYR A 739 23.06 31.20 -2.39
C TYR A 739 24.47 31.29 -2.99
N ARG A 740 24.72 32.29 -3.83
CA ARG A 740 26.06 32.51 -4.39
C ARG A 740 27.10 32.75 -3.30
N ARG A 741 26.79 33.63 -2.33
CA ARG A 741 27.66 33.88 -1.18
C ARG A 741 27.90 32.59 -0.37
N ALA A 742 26.88 31.77 -0.17
CA ALA A 742 27.03 30.48 0.50
C ALA A 742 27.99 29.54 -0.25
N ALA A 743 27.91 29.48 -1.58
CA ALA A 743 28.83 28.71 -2.42
C ALA A 743 30.27 29.24 -2.35
N GLU A 744 30.46 30.56 -2.32
CA GLU A 744 31.77 31.20 -2.15
C GLU A 744 32.39 30.87 -0.79
N GLU A 745 31.63 30.95 0.31
CA GLU A 745 32.11 30.55 1.64
C GLU A 745 32.37 29.05 1.74
N TYR A 746 31.58 28.23 1.05
CA TYR A 746 31.85 26.79 0.95
C TYR A 746 33.18 26.53 0.24
N ALA A 747 33.44 27.22 -0.87
CA ALA A 747 34.69 27.07 -1.62
C ALA A 747 35.93 27.43 -0.80
N LYS A 748 35.85 28.46 0.06
CA LYS A 748 36.92 28.82 1.00
C LYS A 748 37.14 27.73 2.06
N ALA A 749 36.07 27.11 2.57
CA ALA A 749 36.15 26.11 3.62
C ALA A 749 36.49 24.70 3.11
N ALA A 750 36.12 24.37 1.87
CA ALA A 750 36.11 23.00 1.36
C ALA A 750 37.46 22.27 1.50
N ARG A 751 38.57 22.95 1.24
CA ARG A 751 39.91 22.33 1.32
C ARG A 751 40.32 21.91 2.74
N ALA A 752 39.74 22.53 3.76
CA ALA A 752 40.02 22.19 5.16
C ALA A 752 39.05 21.13 5.73
N LEU A 753 38.03 20.75 4.96
CA LEU A 753 37.07 19.73 5.36
C LEU A 753 37.61 18.32 5.07
N PRO A 754 37.29 17.33 5.92
CA PRO A 754 37.45 15.92 5.57
C PRO A 754 36.70 15.56 4.28
N GLU A 755 37.20 14.57 3.53
CA GLU A 755 36.64 14.19 2.23
C GLU A 755 35.18 13.67 2.34
N ASP A 756 34.83 13.04 3.45
CA ASP A 756 33.48 12.58 3.79
C ASP A 756 32.51 13.74 4.11
N GLU A 757 33.03 14.93 4.41
CA GLU A 757 32.23 16.16 4.59
C GLU A 757 32.06 16.97 3.30
N HIS A 758 32.77 16.63 2.20
CA HIS A 758 32.59 17.30 0.91
C HIS A 758 31.19 17.08 0.33
N THR A 759 30.48 18.17 0.04
CA THR A 759 29.07 18.16 -0.37
C THR A 759 28.78 19.08 -1.55
N THR A 760 27.77 18.72 -2.35
CA THR A 760 27.22 19.54 -3.45
C THR A 760 25.90 20.21 -3.08
N SER A 761 25.44 20.05 -1.83
CA SER A 761 24.11 20.49 -1.36
C SER A 761 23.79 21.95 -1.64
N VAL A 762 24.73 22.88 -1.41
CA VAL A 762 24.52 24.31 -1.68
C VAL A 762 24.24 24.60 -3.16
N TYR A 763 24.93 23.90 -4.07
CA TYR A 763 24.73 24.06 -5.52
C TYR A 763 23.43 23.42 -5.97
N GLU A 764 23.05 22.29 -5.37
CA GLU A 764 21.81 21.57 -5.68
C GLU A 764 20.57 22.31 -5.18
N GLN A 765 20.60 22.88 -3.98
CA GLN A 765 19.52 23.72 -3.46
C GLN A 765 19.37 25.00 -4.27
N TRP A 766 20.49 25.64 -4.66
CA TRP A 766 20.46 26.80 -5.56
C TRP A 766 19.90 26.42 -6.93
N PHE A 767 20.30 25.26 -7.46
CA PHE A 767 19.81 24.74 -8.74
C PHE A 767 18.29 24.49 -8.72
N ALA A 768 17.78 23.76 -7.73
CA ALA A 768 16.36 23.54 -7.56
C ALA A 768 15.59 24.86 -7.38
N ALA A 769 16.10 25.78 -6.55
CA ALA A 769 15.50 27.11 -6.36
C ALA A 769 15.45 27.91 -7.68
N GLY A 770 16.45 27.74 -8.55
CA GLY A 770 16.46 28.27 -9.92
C GLY A 770 15.32 27.72 -10.76
N LEU A 771 15.00 26.42 -10.63
CA LEU A 771 13.89 25.78 -11.32
C LEU A 771 12.51 26.17 -10.76
N GLY A 772 12.41 26.55 -9.49
CA GLY A 772 11.17 27.12 -8.93
C GLY A 772 10.97 26.96 -7.43
N ALA A 773 11.59 25.99 -6.79
CA ALA A 773 11.46 25.73 -5.35
C ALA A 773 12.75 25.08 -4.82
N VAL A 774 13.05 25.25 -3.53
CA VAL A 774 14.30 24.72 -2.96
C VAL A 774 14.36 23.19 -3.00
N ASP A 775 13.21 22.51 -2.89
CA ASP A 775 13.10 21.05 -3.05
C ASP A 775 12.50 20.69 -4.41
N LEU A 776 13.12 19.72 -5.11
CA LEU A 776 12.70 19.30 -6.45
C LEU A 776 11.23 18.82 -6.51
N GLY A 777 10.77 18.12 -5.47
CA GLY A 777 9.39 17.64 -5.39
C GLY A 777 8.35 18.76 -5.19
N MET A 778 8.78 19.95 -4.79
CA MET A 778 7.91 21.11 -4.51
C MET A 778 7.79 22.08 -5.68
N ILE A 779 8.43 21.78 -6.82
CA ILE A 779 8.32 22.57 -8.05
C ILE A 779 6.96 22.27 -8.71
N SER A 780 6.12 23.30 -8.83
CA SER A 780 4.81 23.24 -9.51
C SER A 780 4.94 23.61 -10.99
N GLU A 781 3.93 23.26 -11.77
CA GLU A 781 3.89 23.48 -13.22
C GLU A 781 3.88 24.98 -13.59
N GLU A 782 3.31 25.80 -12.72
CA GLU A 782 3.21 27.25 -12.88
C GLU A 782 4.55 27.99 -12.68
N LYS A 783 5.52 27.36 -11.99
CA LYS A 783 6.79 27.99 -11.65
C LYS A 783 7.75 27.90 -12.82
N GLN A 784 8.11 29.05 -13.38
CA GLN A 784 9.06 29.12 -14.47
C GLN A 784 10.52 29.10 -13.97
N PRO A 785 11.39 28.28 -14.60
CA PRO A 785 12.82 28.30 -14.33
C PRO A 785 13.44 29.67 -14.62
N ASP A 786 14.34 30.11 -13.75
CA ASP A 786 15.23 31.25 -14.02
C ASP A 786 16.49 30.74 -14.74
N TRP A 787 16.46 30.85 -16.07
CA TRP A 787 17.54 30.40 -16.96
C TRP A 787 18.86 31.17 -16.80
N ALA A 788 18.90 32.26 -16.02
CA ALA A 788 20.16 32.94 -15.71
C ALA A 788 20.97 32.21 -14.62
N GLN A 789 20.35 31.34 -13.81
CA GLN A 789 21.02 30.69 -12.67
C GLN A 789 21.98 29.54 -13.05
N PRO A 790 21.67 28.63 -14.00
CA PRO A 790 22.57 27.51 -14.32
C PRO A 790 24.00 27.93 -14.70
N PRO A 791 24.22 28.95 -15.56
CA PRO A 791 25.58 29.42 -15.85
C PRO A 791 26.34 29.94 -14.61
N LEU A 792 25.64 30.56 -13.65
CA LEU A 792 26.22 31.08 -12.41
C LEU A 792 26.63 29.95 -11.46
N ILE A 793 25.81 28.90 -11.37
CA ILE A 793 26.11 27.70 -10.58
C ILE A 793 27.33 26.98 -11.15
N ARG A 794 27.40 26.85 -12.48
CA ARG A 794 28.57 26.31 -13.18
C ARG A 794 29.83 27.09 -12.84
N ALA A 795 29.78 28.42 -12.92
CA ALA A 795 30.91 29.28 -12.59
C ALA A 795 31.36 29.07 -11.12
N ALA A 796 30.42 28.95 -10.19
CA ALA A 796 30.73 28.71 -8.77
C ALA A 796 31.37 27.34 -8.53
N LEU A 797 30.91 26.28 -9.19
CA LEU A 797 31.52 24.94 -9.13
C LEU A 797 32.94 24.94 -9.71
N LEU A 798 33.16 25.61 -10.83
CA LEU A 798 34.48 25.73 -11.47
C LEU A 798 35.45 26.60 -10.66
N ALA A 799 34.95 27.49 -9.79
CA ALA A 799 35.77 28.33 -8.92
C ALA A 799 36.27 27.60 -7.66
N LEU A 800 35.88 26.34 -7.42
CA LEU A 800 36.38 25.54 -6.31
C LEU A 800 37.91 25.31 -6.44
N PRO A 801 38.66 25.28 -5.32
CA PRO A 801 40.11 25.23 -5.38
C PRO A 801 40.64 23.85 -5.77
N GLY A 802 41.60 23.81 -6.70
CA GLY A 802 42.36 22.61 -7.06
C GLY A 802 41.51 21.53 -7.74
N ASP A 803 41.71 20.28 -7.34
CA ASP A 803 40.99 19.10 -7.85
C ASP A 803 39.53 19.03 -7.36
N LEU A 804 39.14 19.87 -6.39
CA LEU A 804 37.78 19.89 -5.85
C LEU A 804 36.74 20.33 -6.89
N ALA A 805 37.10 21.18 -7.85
CA ALA A 805 36.18 21.59 -8.91
C ALA A 805 35.68 20.39 -9.73
N GLU A 806 36.60 19.55 -10.21
CA GLU A 806 36.26 18.33 -10.96
C GLU A 806 35.50 17.32 -10.09
N LYS A 807 35.94 17.10 -8.84
CA LYS A 807 35.27 16.17 -7.92
C LYS A 807 33.82 16.59 -7.62
N HIS A 808 33.57 17.87 -7.38
CA HIS A 808 32.22 18.38 -7.09
C HIS A 808 31.35 18.48 -8.35
N MET A 809 31.93 18.90 -9.49
CA MET A 809 31.24 18.84 -10.78
C MET A 809 30.78 17.41 -11.08
N GLY A 810 31.65 16.44 -10.82
CA GLY A 810 31.33 15.03 -10.96
C GLY A 810 30.22 14.53 -10.03
N LYS A 811 30.30 14.84 -8.73
CA LYS A 811 29.21 14.54 -7.77
C LYS A 811 27.88 15.15 -8.22
N PHE A 812 27.88 16.41 -8.66
CA PHE A 812 26.68 17.09 -9.17
C PHE A 812 26.14 16.41 -10.43
N ALA A 813 27.02 16.07 -11.39
CA ALA A 813 26.67 15.37 -12.63
C ALA A 813 26.05 14.00 -12.39
N ASN A 814 26.60 13.23 -11.45
CA ASN A 814 26.03 11.94 -11.04
C ASN A 814 24.65 12.13 -10.36
N ASN A 815 24.52 13.16 -9.52
CA ASN A 815 23.29 13.46 -8.80
C ASN A 815 22.15 13.92 -9.72
N LEU A 816 22.43 14.41 -10.93
CA LEU A 816 21.39 14.71 -11.92
C LEU A 816 20.50 13.49 -12.14
N PHE A 817 21.06 12.30 -12.35
CA PHE A 817 20.28 11.09 -12.52
C PHE A 817 19.69 10.57 -11.20
N ILE A 818 20.50 10.46 -10.14
CA ILE A 818 20.09 9.87 -8.84
C ILE A 818 18.89 10.60 -8.23
N LYS A 819 18.85 11.94 -8.32
CA LYS A 819 17.80 12.76 -7.72
C LYS A 819 16.62 13.04 -8.64
N MET A 820 16.67 12.61 -9.91
CA MET A 820 15.61 12.86 -10.90
C MET A 820 14.27 12.24 -10.49
N SER A 821 14.28 11.11 -9.78
CA SER A 821 13.06 10.47 -9.26
C SER A 821 12.29 11.34 -8.26
N GLY A 822 12.97 12.27 -7.58
CA GLY A 822 12.35 13.24 -6.69
C GLY A 822 11.68 14.42 -7.41
N ALA A 823 11.91 14.59 -8.72
CA ALA A 823 11.29 15.63 -9.52
C ALA A 823 9.90 15.18 -10.01
N LYS A 824 8.91 16.09 -9.92
CA LYS A 824 7.59 15.82 -10.50
C LYS A 824 7.70 15.66 -12.03
N PRO A 825 6.78 14.90 -12.64
CA PRO A 825 6.85 14.57 -14.07
C PRO A 825 7.04 15.75 -15.02
N HIS A 826 6.36 16.88 -14.77
CA HIS A 826 6.45 18.11 -15.56
C HIS A 826 7.74 18.91 -15.36
N VAL A 827 8.57 18.53 -14.38
CA VAL A 827 9.82 19.21 -14.03
C VAL A 827 11.02 18.52 -14.67
N LYS A 828 10.95 17.20 -14.91
CA LYS A 828 12.08 16.35 -15.33
C LYS A 828 12.81 16.90 -16.56
N PHE A 829 12.08 17.33 -17.59
CA PHE A 829 12.70 17.87 -18.80
C PHE A 829 13.50 19.15 -18.53
N ASN A 830 12.88 20.14 -17.88
CA ASN A 830 13.53 21.41 -17.56
C ASN A 830 14.68 21.24 -16.56
N TYR A 831 14.55 20.28 -15.64
CA TYR A 831 15.61 19.88 -14.72
C TYR A 831 16.83 19.36 -15.49
N LEU A 832 16.68 18.42 -16.42
CA LEU A 832 17.82 17.94 -17.21
C LEU A 832 18.37 19.03 -18.13
N LYS A 833 17.51 19.80 -18.80
CA LYS A 833 17.91 20.92 -19.67
C LYS A 833 18.79 21.92 -18.93
N ALA A 834 18.38 22.34 -17.73
CA ALA A 834 19.15 23.26 -16.90
C ALA A 834 20.41 22.59 -16.31
N GLY A 835 20.32 21.31 -15.92
CA GLY A 835 21.44 20.52 -15.41
C GLY A 835 22.58 20.40 -16.43
N PHE A 836 22.25 20.14 -17.71
CA PHE A 836 23.23 20.07 -18.79
C PHE A 836 23.88 21.41 -19.16
N GLN A 837 23.25 22.55 -18.82
CA GLN A 837 23.93 23.85 -18.90
C GLN A 837 25.02 24.00 -17.83
N ILE A 838 24.92 23.25 -16.72
CA ILE A 838 25.92 23.25 -15.64
C ILE A 838 27.05 22.26 -15.97
N VAL A 839 26.69 21.00 -16.22
CA VAL A 839 27.67 19.91 -16.31
C VAL A 839 28.26 19.72 -17.70
N GLY A 840 27.62 20.25 -18.75
CA GLY A 840 28.03 19.99 -20.14
C GLY A 840 28.04 18.49 -20.44
N ASP A 841 29.08 18.00 -21.13
CA ASP A 841 29.23 16.59 -21.49
C ASP A 841 30.04 15.77 -20.46
N HIS A 842 29.88 16.08 -19.17
CA HIS A 842 30.61 15.40 -18.10
C HIS A 842 30.29 13.88 -18.07
N LYS A 843 31.33 13.03 -18.03
CA LYS A 843 31.22 11.56 -18.11
C LYS A 843 30.25 10.92 -17.10
N GLN A 844 30.18 11.48 -15.89
CA GLN A 844 29.28 10.97 -14.83
C GLN A 844 27.80 11.33 -15.03
N ALA A 845 27.46 12.18 -16.01
CA ALA A 845 26.08 12.45 -16.41
C ALA A 845 25.59 11.53 -17.54
N ALA A 846 26.31 10.46 -17.90
CA ALA A 846 25.97 9.61 -19.05
C ALA A 846 24.54 9.05 -19.00
N GLU A 847 24.08 8.55 -17.85
CA GLU A 847 22.70 8.04 -17.71
C GLU A 847 21.66 9.15 -17.80
N ALA A 848 21.91 10.31 -17.17
CA ALA A 848 21.06 11.49 -17.33
C ALA A 848 21.02 11.98 -18.78
N LYS A 849 22.12 11.81 -19.53
CA LYS A 849 22.25 12.28 -20.91
C LYS A 849 21.42 11.40 -21.85
N LYS A 850 21.44 10.08 -21.68
CA LYS A 850 20.55 9.16 -22.41
C LYS A 850 19.08 9.56 -22.25
N VAL A 851 18.65 9.86 -21.03
CA VAL A 851 17.26 10.29 -20.75
C VAL A 851 16.96 11.65 -21.40
N PHE A 852 17.89 12.61 -21.32
CA PHE A 852 17.70 13.92 -21.92
C PHE A 852 17.70 13.90 -23.45
N ASP A 853 18.54 13.06 -24.05
CA ASP A 853 18.58 12.84 -25.49
C ASP A 853 17.28 12.15 -25.96
N TYR A 854 16.76 11.17 -25.22
CA TYR A 854 15.43 10.60 -25.48
C TYR A 854 14.32 11.67 -25.43
N TYR A 855 14.34 12.58 -24.45
CA TYR A 855 13.38 13.69 -24.42
C TYR A 855 13.53 14.63 -25.61
N LYS A 856 14.76 14.90 -26.06
CA LYS A 856 15.00 15.71 -27.26
C LYS A 856 14.45 15.04 -28.50
N ASP A 857 14.65 13.72 -28.65
CA ASP A 857 14.15 12.95 -29.78
C ASP A 857 12.61 13.02 -29.82
N LEU A 858 11.93 12.82 -28.69
CA LEU A 858 10.47 12.96 -28.62
C LEU A 858 9.96 14.35 -29.05
N VAL A 859 10.65 15.42 -28.66
CA VAL A 859 10.28 16.80 -29.07
C VAL A 859 10.54 17.04 -30.56
N THR A 860 11.40 16.26 -31.22
CA THR A 860 11.54 16.31 -32.68
C THR A 860 10.42 15.61 -33.42
N GLU A 861 9.74 14.66 -32.77
CA GLU A 861 8.69 13.84 -33.36
C GLU A 861 7.27 14.34 -33.08
N ILE A 862 7.07 15.26 -32.13
CA ILE A 862 5.76 15.81 -31.77
C ILE A 862 5.83 17.33 -31.64
N LYS A 863 4.87 18.04 -32.24
CA LYS A 863 4.75 19.50 -32.24
C LYS A 863 3.29 19.92 -32.06
N LEU A 864 3.09 21.03 -31.37
CA LEU A 864 1.79 21.70 -31.35
C LEU A 864 1.77 22.77 -32.44
N GLU A 865 0.74 22.75 -33.28
CA GLU A 865 0.60 23.67 -34.41
C GLU A 865 -0.67 24.50 -34.24
N ALA A 866 -0.52 25.81 -34.42
CA ALA A 866 -1.65 26.74 -34.48
C ALA A 866 -1.81 27.22 -35.93
N VAL A 867 -2.96 26.94 -36.55
CA VAL A 867 -3.26 27.28 -37.94
C VAL A 867 -4.48 28.19 -37.99
N LEU A 868 -4.33 29.35 -38.65
CA LEU A 868 -5.45 30.28 -38.83
C LEU A 868 -6.51 29.68 -39.76
N ASP A 869 -7.77 29.88 -39.41
CA ASP A 869 -8.90 29.54 -40.28
C ASP A 869 -9.15 30.68 -41.29
N GLY A 870 -8.46 30.61 -42.43
CA GLY A 870 -8.50 31.63 -43.50
C GLY A 870 -7.32 32.62 -43.45
N SER A 871 -7.55 33.85 -43.94
CA SER A 871 -6.50 34.88 -44.09
C SER A 871 -5.93 35.39 -42.76
N SER A 872 -4.68 35.84 -42.79
CA SER A 872 -4.00 36.51 -41.66
C SER A 872 -4.46 37.95 -41.40
N GLU A 873 -5.23 38.55 -42.32
CA GLU A 873 -5.89 39.84 -42.13
C GLU A 873 -7.21 39.65 -41.36
N VAL A 874 -7.12 39.57 -40.04
CA VAL A 874 -8.23 39.14 -39.19
C VAL A 874 -9.22 40.21 -38.77
N GLY A 875 -8.74 41.45 -38.67
CA GLY A 875 -9.51 42.58 -38.14
C GLY A 875 -9.83 42.50 -36.64
N HIS A 876 -10.30 43.59 -36.04
CA HIS A 876 -10.61 43.67 -34.59
C HIS A 876 -12.10 43.77 -34.25
N GLY A 877 -12.98 43.96 -35.24
CA GLY A 877 -14.42 44.13 -35.04
C GLY A 877 -15.18 42.82 -34.80
N ARG A 878 -14.71 41.71 -35.38
CA ARG A 878 -15.38 40.41 -35.37
C ARG A 878 -14.45 39.26 -34.94
N PRO A 879 -14.99 38.13 -34.47
CA PRO A 879 -14.19 36.95 -34.14
C PRO A 879 -13.61 36.25 -35.38
N PHE A 880 -12.51 35.52 -35.20
CA PHE A 880 -11.88 34.64 -36.17
C PHE A 880 -11.44 33.31 -35.53
N GLY A 881 -11.22 32.29 -36.35
CA GLY A 881 -10.90 30.94 -35.91
C GLY A 881 -9.41 30.61 -35.88
N LEU A 882 -9.02 29.78 -34.92
CA LEU A 882 -7.69 29.19 -34.80
C LEU A 882 -7.81 27.68 -34.57
N PHE A 883 -7.32 26.88 -35.52
CA PHE A 883 -7.14 25.44 -35.31
C PHE A 883 -5.89 25.20 -34.49
N VAL A 884 -6.01 24.33 -33.48
CA VAL A 884 -4.89 23.78 -32.72
C VAL A 884 -4.78 22.31 -33.08
N ASN A 885 -3.66 21.92 -33.68
CA ASN A 885 -3.39 20.57 -34.14
C ASN A 885 -2.19 19.99 -33.39
N LEU A 886 -2.24 18.70 -33.11
CA LEU A 886 -1.08 17.96 -32.65
C LEU A 886 -0.42 17.27 -33.83
N LYS A 887 0.71 17.81 -34.29
CA LYS A 887 1.48 17.28 -35.42
C LYS A 887 2.52 16.28 -34.90
N HIS A 888 2.56 15.07 -35.45
CA HIS A 888 3.41 13.98 -34.94
C HIS A 888 3.83 13.00 -36.05
N THR A 889 4.87 12.21 -35.81
CA THR A 889 5.22 11.09 -36.71
C THR A 889 4.19 9.95 -36.60
N ARG A 890 4.13 9.09 -37.63
CA ARG A 890 3.30 7.89 -37.61
C ARG A 890 3.78 6.86 -36.58
N ASP A 891 5.09 6.78 -36.38
CA ASP A 891 5.69 5.80 -35.47
C ASP A 891 5.39 6.15 -34.00
N ILE A 892 5.51 7.43 -33.62
CA ILE A 892 5.20 7.85 -32.25
C ILE A 892 3.71 7.71 -31.91
N GLU A 893 2.81 7.94 -32.87
CA GLU A 893 1.38 7.71 -32.69
C GLU A 893 1.07 6.24 -32.40
N ARG A 894 1.71 5.31 -33.12
CA ARG A 894 1.55 3.87 -32.92
C ARG A 894 2.05 3.45 -31.55
N GLU A 895 3.19 3.99 -31.11
CA GLU A 895 3.82 3.64 -29.84
C GLU A 895 3.15 4.31 -28.63
N SER A 896 2.57 5.50 -28.81
CA SER A 896 1.85 6.21 -27.75
C SER A 896 0.43 5.69 -27.53
N GLY A 897 -0.10 4.85 -28.45
CA GLY A 897 -1.49 4.39 -28.44
C GLY A 897 -2.47 5.46 -28.94
N GLY A 898 -2.00 6.38 -29.80
CA GLY A 898 -2.77 7.52 -30.31
C GLY A 898 -2.81 8.73 -29.37
N PHE A 899 -3.37 9.84 -29.86
CA PHE A 899 -3.44 11.12 -29.15
C PHE A 899 -4.86 11.53 -28.75
N GLY A 900 -5.89 10.76 -29.11
CA GLY A 900 -7.28 11.00 -28.69
C GLY A 900 -7.47 11.02 -27.17
N ARG A 901 -6.60 10.34 -26.40
CA ARG A 901 -6.61 10.36 -24.93
C ARG A 901 -6.42 11.76 -24.31
N TYR A 902 -5.75 12.67 -25.02
CA TYR A 902 -5.53 14.05 -24.56
C TYR A 902 -6.76 14.93 -24.75
N LEU A 903 -7.81 14.39 -25.39
CA LEU A 903 -9.13 14.99 -25.51
C LEU A 903 -10.08 14.42 -24.46
N GLN A 904 -9.60 14.00 -23.28
CA GLN A 904 -10.44 13.48 -22.20
C GLN A 904 -10.19 14.21 -20.88
N ASN A 905 -11.22 14.33 -20.05
CA ASN A 905 -11.10 14.71 -18.65
C ASN A 905 -11.26 13.49 -17.76
N GLN A 906 -10.14 13.01 -17.21
CA GLN A 906 -10.08 11.69 -16.58
C GLN A 906 -10.55 11.68 -15.12
N ASN A 907 -10.50 12.81 -14.41
CA ASN A 907 -10.78 12.84 -12.97
C ASN A 907 -12.24 12.53 -12.62
N SER A 908 -13.17 12.79 -13.55
CA SER A 908 -14.60 12.50 -13.40
C SER A 908 -15.01 11.10 -13.84
N MET A 909 -14.08 10.26 -14.31
CA MET A 909 -14.39 8.92 -14.78
C MET A 909 -14.26 7.88 -13.66
N ALA A 910 -15.31 7.10 -13.41
CA ALA A 910 -15.36 6.11 -12.32
C ALA A 910 -14.30 4.99 -12.45
N TYR A 911 -13.78 4.74 -13.66
CA TYR A 911 -12.81 3.68 -13.96
C TYR A 911 -11.80 4.08 -15.05
N SER A 912 -11.02 5.13 -14.84
CA SER A 912 -9.89 5.44 -15.72
C SER A 912 -8.75 4.41 -15.50
N TYR A 913 -8.57 3.46 -16.41
CA TYR A 913 -7.45 2.51 -16.37
C TYR A 913 -6.16 3.21 -16.82
N ASN A 914 -5.46 3.84 -15.88
CA ASN A 914 -4.34 4.75 -16.19
C ASN A 914 -2.94 4.13 -16.00
N TYR A 915 -2.82 2.79 -15.92
CA TYR A 915 -1.53 2.07 -15.78
C TYR A 915 -0.58 2.68 -14.72
N GLY A 916 -1.11 3.16 -13.60
CA GLY A 916 -0.33 3.80 -12.51
C GLY A 916 0.02 5.28 -12.72
N ARG A 917 -0.46 5.93 -13.79
CA ARG A 917 -0.30 7.37 -14.05
C ARG A 917 -1.34 8.20 -13.26
N PRO A 918 -1.02 9.43 -12.84
CA PRO A 918 -2.01 10.34 -12.27
C PRO A 918 -3.10 10.69 -13.29
N THR A 919 -4.36 10.68 -12.87
CA THR A 919 -5.46 11.16 -13.71
C THR A 919 -5.32 12.65 -13.99
N ALA A 920 -5.67 13.08 -15.20
CA ALA A 920 -5.58 14.47 -15.62
C ALA A 920 -6.81 14.92 -16.42
N ASP A 921 -7.21 16.17 -16.20
CA ASP A 921 -8.26 16.83 -16.99
C ASP A 921 -7.60 17.63 -18.12
N TYR A 922 -7.26 16.94 -19.21
CA TYR A 922 -6.43 17.52 -20.28
C TYR A 922 -7.10 18.70 -20.98
N ARG A 923 -8.42 18.63 -21.21
CA ARG A 923 -9.17 19.73 -21.86
C ARG A 923 -9.17 20.97 -20.98
N ASP A 924 -9.47 20.80 -19.69
CA ASP A 924 -9.57 21.92 -18.74
C ASP A 924 -8.21 22.59 -18.52
N ARG A 925 -7.14 21.79 -18.45
CA ARG A 925 -5.77 22.30 -18.35
C ARG A 925 -5.38 23.10 -19.59
N PHE A 926 -5.61 22.56 -20.79
CA PHE A 926 -5.33 23.27 -22.04
C PHE A 926 -6.13 24.57 -22.14
N GLU A 927 -7.45 24.53 -21.88
CA GLU A 927 -8.30 25.72 -21.95
C GLU A 927 -7.85 26.80 -20.96
N THR A 928 -7.52 26.42 -19.73
CA THR A 928 -7.02 27.36 -18.71
C THR A 928 -5.70 28.00 -19.14
N ALA A 929 -4.77 27.19 -19.67
CA ALA A 929 -3.49 27.68 -20.17
C ALA A 929 -3.67 28.62 -21.38
N ALA A 930 -4.49 28.23 -22.35
CA ALA A 930 -4.79 29.03 -23.55
C ALA A 930 -5.45 30.36 -23.19
N ARG A 931 -6.48 30.36 -22.34
CA ARG A 931 -7.12 31.59 -21.86
C ARG A 931 -6.14 32.50 -21.12
N THR A 932 -5.25 31.92 -20.30
CA THR A 932 -4.23 32.69 -19.57
C THR A 932 -3.22 33.34 -20.52
N ALA A 933 -2.77 32.62 -21.55
CA ALA A 933 -1.86 33.14 -22.56
C ALA A 933 -2.50 34.24 -23.43
N LEU A 934 -3.81 34.12 -23.72
CA LEU A 934 -4.50 34.97 -24.69
C LEU A 934 -5.17 36.21 -24.07
N LYS A 935 -5.53 36.19 -22.78
CA LYS A 935 -6.42 37.20 -22.14
C LYS A 935 -5.99 38.65 -22.28
N GLU A 936 -4.69 38.92 -22.40
CA GLU A 936 -4.16 40.29 -22.49
C GLU A 936 -4.47 40.93 -23.86
N GLN A 937 -4.42 40.16 -24.93
CA GLN A 937 -4.55 40.66 -26.31
C GLN A 937 -5.88 40.27 -26.97
N PHE A 938 -6.52 39.20 -26.51
CA PHE A 938 -7.73 38.64 -27.11
C PHE A 938 -8.85 38.45 -26.09
N GLU A 939 -10.07 38.54 -26.60
CA GLU A 939 -11.25 37.93 -25.99
C GLU A 939 -11.40 36.52 -26.57
N VAL A 940 -11.40 35.50 -25.70
CA VAL A 940 -11.61 34.10 -26.09
C VAL A 940 -13.11 33.80 -26.02
N VAL A 941 -13.77 33.82 -27.18
CA VAL A 941 -15.22 33.66 -27.32
C VAL A 941 -15.63 32.22 -26.98
N SER A 942 -14.96 31.23 -27.57
CA SER A 942 -15.18 29.82 -27.26
C SER A 942 -13.95 28.97 -27.53
N VAL A 943 -13.87 27.82 -26.85
CA VAL A 943 -12.92 26.74 -27.14
C VAL A 943 -13.74 25.49 -27.39
N THR A 944 -13.65 24.95 -28.61
CA THR A 944 -14.37 23.72 -29.00
C THR A 944 -13.34 22.61 -29.18
N PHE A 945 -13.45 21.53 -28.41
CA PHE A 945 -12.55 20.38 -28.51
C PHE A 945 -13.05 19.37 -29.54
N GLN A 946 -12.12 18.65 -30.15
CA GLN A 946 -12.45 17.52 -31.00
C GLN A 946 -12.90 16.30 -30.17
N ASP A 947 -13.63 15.37 -30.79
CA ASP A 947 -14.04 14.10 -30.18
C ASP A 947 -12.84 13.19 -29.88
N GLU A 948 -12.92 12.42 -28.79
CA GLU A 948 -11.85 11.51 -28.36
C GLU A 948 -11.55 10.38 -29.37
N LYS A 949 -12.52 10.05 -30.24
CA LYS A 949 -12.41 9.02 -31.28
C LYS A 949 -11.79 9.54 -32.58
N VAL A 950 -11.26 10.76 -32.57
CA VAL A 950 -10.60 11.36 -33.73
C VAL A 950 -9.48 10.48 -34.26
N THR A 951 -9.43 10.34 -35.58
CA THR A 951 -8.30 9.72 -36.28
C THR A 951 -7.35 10.79 -36.78
N SER A 952 -6.06 10.54 -36.64
CA SER A 952 -5.04 11.41 -37.23
C SER A 952 -5.13 11.42 -38.75
N ARG A 953 -4.63 12.48 -39.37
CA ARG A 953 -4.63 12.69 -40.82
C ARG A 953 -3.20 12.84 -41.31
N ALA A 954 -2.92 12.41 -42.55
CA ALA A 954 -1.58 12.59 -43.11
C ALA A 954 -1.30 14.08 -43.35
N THR A 955 -0.08 14.53 -43.02
CA THR A 955 0.35 15.90 -43.32
C THR A 955 0.70 15.97 -44.81
N PRO A 956 0.05 16.83 -45.61
CA PRO A 956 0.35 16.97 -47.03
C PRO A 956 1.82 17.35 -47.25
N GLY A 957 2.52 16.63 -48.13
CA GLY A 957 3.92 16.93 -48.50
C GLY A 957 4.98 16.47 -47.50
N GLU A 958 4.62 15.91 -46.34
CA GLU A 958 5.58 15.42 -45.34
C GLU A 958 5.39 13.91 -45.10
N PHE A 959 6.22 13.08 -45.74
CA PHE A 959 6.14 11.63 -45.60
C PHE A 959 6.36 11.20 -44.15
N GLY A 960 5.47 10.33 -43.65
CA GLY A 960 5.54 9.82 -42.27
C GLY A 960 4.97 10.76 -41.21
N TRP A 961 4.67 12.02 -41.54
CA TRP A 961 4.06 12.98 -40.61
C TRP A 961 2.54 12.99 -40.71
N ARG A 962 1.91 13.16 -39.56
CA ARG A 962 0.47 13.17 -39.36
C ARG A 962 0.09 14.31 -38.43
N TYR A 963 -1.16 14.70 -38.42
CA TYR A 963 -1.69 15.61 -37.43
C TYR A 963 -3.03 15.12 -36.91
N THR A 964 -3.26 15.33 -35.62
CA THR A 964 -4.52 15.06 -34.94
C THR A 964 -5.17 16.39 -34.56
N PRO A 965 -6.35 16.75 -35.12
CA PRO A 965 -7.08 17.93 -34.70
C PRO A 965 -7.38 17.90 -33.20
N TYR A 966 -7.04 18.95 -32.47
CA TYR A 966 -7.16 18.99 -31.02
C TYR A 966 -8.29 19.92 -30.56
N ALA A 967 -8.19 21.21 -30.89
CA ALA A 967 -9.16 22.21 -30.48
C ALA A 967 -9.33 23.30 -31.55
N TYR A 968 -10.48 23.96 -31.54
CA TYR A 968 -10.78 25.15 -32.32
C TYR A 968 -11.07 26.29 -31.36
N ILE A 969 -10.31 27.38 -31.46
CA ILE A 969 -10.45 28.54 -30.59
C ILE A 969 -11.02 29.70 -31.41
N LEU A 970 -12.15 30.24 -30.96
CA LEU A 970 -12.76 31.42 -31.54
C LEU A 970 -12.25 32.66 -30.78
N LEU A 971 -11.52 33.52 -31.47
CA LEU A 971 -10.79 34.65 -30.91
C LEU A 971 -11.30 35.97 -31.47
N LYS A 972 -11.39 36.99 -30.62
CA LYS A 972 -11.60 38.38 -31.05
C LYS A 972 -10.47 39.27 -30.53
N PRO A 973 -9.70 39.97 -31.39
CA PRO A 973 -8.67 40.89 -30.91
C PRO A 973 -9.29 42.03 -30.08
N ARG A 974 -8.61 42.43 -28.99
CA ARG A 974 -9.08 43.54 -28.14
C ARG A 974 -8.85 44.93 -28.75
N GLY A 975 -8.06 45.03 -29.82
CA GLY A 975 -7.79 46.28 -30.50
C GLY A 975 -6.90 46.14 -31.74
N PRO A 976 -6.73 47.23 -32.51
CA PRO A 976 -5.98 47.23 -33.77
C PRO A 976 -4.47 47.05 -33.62
N GLN A 977 -3.94 47.18 -32.41
CA GLN A 977 -2.51 47.01 -32.09
C GLN A 977 -2.06 45.55 -31.99
N VAL A 978 -2.99 44.59 -32.06
CA VAL A 978 -2.67 43.17 -31.95
C VAL A 978 -2.13 42.65 -33.28
N ASP A 979 -0.90 42.14 -33.26
CA ASP A 979 -0.13 41.74 -34.45
C ASP A 979 0.33 40.26 -34.43
N LYS A 980 0.07 39.55 -33.33
CA LYS A 980 0.39 38.12 -33.21
C LYS A 980 -0.47 37.43 -32.16
N ILE A 981 -0.63 36.13 -32.32
CA ILE A 981 -1.17 35.22 -31.32
C ILE A 981 0.02 34.67 -30.51
N PRO A 982 0.02 34.79 -29.17
CA PRO A 982 1.07 34.23 -28.33
C PRO A 982 1.10 32.69 -28.39
N PRO A 983 2.26 32.06 -28.07
CA PRO A 983 2.37 30.61 -27.95
C PRO A 983 1.30 29.99 -27.05
N LEU A 984 0.68 28.91 -27.52
CA LEU A 984 -0.21 28.06 -26.75
C LEU A 984 0.53 26.81 -26.32
N ARG A 985 0.22 26.28 -25.13
CA ARG A 985 0.91 25.14 -24.53
C ARG A 985 -0.05 23.97 -24.32
N LEU A 986 0.39 22.77 -24.66
CA LEU A 986 -0.26 21.50 -24.34
C LEU A 986 0.74 20.56 -23.64
N ASP A 987 0.32 19.96 -22.54
CA ASP A 987 1.15 19.05 -21.76
C ASP A 987 0.84 17.60 -22.12
N LEU A 988 1.85 16.89 -22.64
CA LEU A 988 1.76 15.50 -23.08
C LEU A 988 2.51 14.58 -22.14
N ASP A 989 1.98 13.37 -21.93
CA ASP A 989 2.51 12.43 -20.96
C ASP A 989 3.05 11.11 -21.55
N PHE A 990 4.26 10.75 -21.14
CA PHE A 990 4.96 9.56 -21.63
C PHE A 990 5.41 8.68 -20.45
N LEU A 991 5.45 7.37 -20.69
CA LEU A 991 6.03 6.41 -19.74
C LEU A 991 7.43 6.05 -20.22
N GLU A 992 8.41 6.17 -19.34
CA GLU A 992 9.82 5.92 -19.62
C GLU A 992 10.41 5.07 -18.48
N THR A 993 11.66 4.59 -18.62
CA THR A 993 12.32 3.73 -17.62
C THR A 993 12.46 4.37 -16.23
N SER A 994 12.58 5.70 -16.14
CA SER A 994 12.59 6.46 -14.88
C SER A 994 11.20 6.82 -14.34
N GLY A 995 10.15 6.27 -14.97
CA GLY A 995 8.75 6.53 -14.68
C GLY A 995 8.14 7.60 -15.58
N TYR A 996 7.02 8.16 -15.13
CA TYR A 996 6.21 9.09 -15.90
C TYR A 996 6.91 10.45 -16.11
N VAL A 997 6.78 11.01 -17.31
CA VAL A 997 7.26 12.35 -17.67
C VAL A 997 6.15 13.11 -18.37
N VAL A 998 6.05 14.41 -18.08
CA VAL A 998 5.16 15.33 -18.81
C VAL A 998 6.03 16.29 -19.59
N MET A 999 5.79 16.36 -20.89
CA MET A 999 6.49 17.23 -21.81
C MET A 999 5.53 18.30 -22.32
N PRO A 1000 5.84 19.59 -22.11
CA PRO A 1000 5.10 20.66 -22.73
C PRO A 1000 5.49 20.77 -24.22
N VAL A 1001 4.49 20.78 -25.09
CA VAL A 1001 4.64 21.20 -26.50
C VAL A 1001 3.96 22.54 -26.68
N GLU A 1002 4.63 23.46 -27.36
CA GLU A 1002 4.16 24.84 -27.55
C GLU A 1002 4.01 25.16 -29.04
N THR A 1003 3.00 25.96 -29.38
CA THR A 1003 2.88 26.52 -30.72
C THR A 1003 3.88 27.66 -30.90
N PRO A 1004 4.39 27.91 -32.12
CA PRO A 1004 5.04 29.18 -32.41
C PRO A 1004 4.05 30.34 -32.24
N ALA A 1005 4.56 31.56 -32.07
CA ALA A 1005 3.72 32.75 -32.16
C ALA A 1005 3.24 32.92 -33.61
N VAL A 1006 1.94 33.13 -33.81
CA VAL A 1006 1.32 33.22 -35.14
C VAL A 1006 1.10 34.69 -35.50
N PRO A 1007 1.74 35.24 -36.55
CA PRO A 1007 1.52 36.63 -36.96
C PRO A 1007 0.11 36.82 -37.53
N ILE A 1008 -0.52 37.95 -37.18
CA ILE A 1008 -1.84 38.36 -37.67
C ILE A 1008 -1.88 39.87 -37.90
N SER A 1009 -2.89 40.35 -38.62
CA SER A 1009 -3.18 41.78 -38.76
C SER A 1009 -4.59 42.08 -38.29
N ALA A 1010 -4.72 42.86 -37.21
CA ALA A 1010 -6.00 43.32 -36.67
C ALA A 1010 -6.31 44.79 -37.01
N ARG A 1011 -5.59 45.41 -37.96
CA ARG A 1011 -5.63 46.87 -38.19
C ARG A 1011 -7.01 47.37 -38.63
N THR A 1012 -7.70 46.64 -39.50
CA THR A 1012 -9.04 47.00 -40.00
C THR A 1012 -10.12 46.48 -39.05
N ALA A 1013 -11.32 47.07 -39.08
CA ALA A 1013 -12.43 46.57 -38.28
C ALA A 1013 -12.98 45.23 -38.82
N GLY A 1014 -13.08 45.09 -40.14
CA GLY A 1014 -13.63 43.90 -40.79
C GLY A 1014 -12.62 42.78 -41.04
N GLY A 1015 -11.38 43.06 -41.44
CA GLY A 1015 -10.50 42.01 -41.99
C GLY A 1015 -11.09 41.33 -43.24
N ASP A 1016 -10.42 40.29 -43.71
CA ASP A 1016 -10.87 39.50 -44.87
C ASP A 1016 -12.05 38.57 -44.51
N PRO A 1017 -12.94 38.25 -45.46
CA PRO A 1017 -14.00 37.26 -45.27
C PRO A 1017 -13.45 35.87 -44.90
N ARG A 1018 -14.18 35.15 -44.05
CA ARG A 1018 -13.84 33.79 -43.62
C ARG A 1018 -14.45 32.73 -44.55
N PRO A 1019 -13.75 31.60 -44.77
CA PRO A 1019 -14.29 30.52 -45.59
C PRO A 1019 -15.52 29.88 -44.91
N VAL A 1020 -16.54 29.60 -45.71
CA VAL A 1020 -17.73 28.85 -45.29
C VAL A 1020 -18.28 28.04 -46.47
N ASP A 1021 -18.48 26.75 -46.23
CA ASP A 1021 -19.02 25.77 -47.17
C ASP A 1021 -20.32 25.16 -46.61
N LYS A 1022 -21.10 24.51 -47.48
CA LYS A 1022 -22.36 23.82 -47.12
C LYS A 1022 -23.34 24.70 -46.30
N LEU A 1023 -23.32 26.03 -46.50
CA LEU A 1023 -24.15 26.98 -45.77
C LEU A 1023 -25.65 26.75 -46.03
N SER A 1024 -26.41 26.49 -44.96
CA SER A 1024 -27.87 26.36 -44.96
C SER A 1024 -28.47 27.52 -44.16
N VAL A 1025 -29.46 28.21 -44.73
CA VAL A 1025 -30.13 29.36 -44.10
C VAL A 1025 -31.61 29.07 -43.97
N THR A 1026 -32.12 29.03 -42.75
CA THR A 1026 -33.55 28.93 -42.45
C THR A 1026 -34.07 30.28 -42.00
N GLN A 1027 -35.14 30.78 -42.63
CA GLN A 1027 -35.82 32.00 -42.22
C GLN A 1027 -37.25 31.66 -41.79
N THR A 1028 -37.59 32.02 -40.57
CA THR A 1028 -38.87 31.72 -39.95
C THR A 1028 -39.60 33.01 -39.63
N LEU A 1029 -40.77 33.19 -40.23
CA LEU A 1029 -41.67 34.28 -39.91
C LEU A 1029 -42.58 33.90 -38.74
N ASP A 1030 -42.58 34.74 -37.70
CA ASP A 1030 -43.46 34.63 -36.53
C ASP A 1030 -44.42 35.81 -36.47
N GLU A 1031 -45.69 35.52 -36.74
CA GLU A 1031 -46.80 36.46 -36.75
C GLU A 1031 -47.51 36.56 -35.38
N ARG A 1032 -47.07 35.84 -34.34
CA ARG A 1032 -47.77 35.80 -33.04
C ARG A 1032 -47.80 37.13 -32.29
N GLN A 1033 -46.94 38.08 -32.65
CA GLN A 1033 -46.95 39.44 -32.09
C GLN A 1033 -47.66 40.47 -33.00
N ALA A 1034 -48.38 39.99 -34.02
CA ALA A 1034 -49.03 40.85 -34.99
C ALA A 1034 -50.09 41.76 -34.37
N ASP A 1035 -50.75 41.31 -33.30
CA ASP A 1035 -51.71 42.07 -32.49
C ASP A 1035 -51.09 43.31 -31.81
N LYS A 1036 -49.77 43.26 -31.54
CA LYS A 1036 -48.96 44.37 -31.00
C LYS A 1036 -48.30 45.21 -32.09
N GLY A 1037 -48.55 44.90 -33.36
CA GLY A 1037 -47.98 45.61 -34.51
C GLY A 1037 -46.48 45.35 -34.71
N ALA A 1038 -45.97 44.18 -34.27
CA ALA A 1038 -44.60 43.73 -34.55
C ALA A 1038 -44.58 42.30 -35.14
N LEU A 1039 -43.79 42.08 -36.20
CA LEU A 1039 -43.48 40.73 -36.71
C LEU A 1039 -42.06 40.38 -36.31
N LEU A 1040 -41.80 39.10 -36.03
CA LEU A 1040 -40.45 38.61 -35.79
C LEU A 1040 -40.01 37.75 -36.96
N LEU A 1041 -38.83 38.06 -37.51
CA LEU A 1041 -38.15 37.22 -38.47
C LEU A 1041 -36.93 36.59 -37.77
N GLU A 1042 -37.00 35.29 -37.51
CA GLU A 1042 -35.85 34.53 -37.05
C GLU A 1042 -35.07 34.02 -38.26
N VAL A 1043 -33.76 34.27 -38.29
CA VAL A 1043 -32.86 33.77 -39.32
C VAL A 1043 -31.82 32.90 -38.64
N LYS A 1044 -31.78 31.62 -38.99
CA LYS A 1044 -30.78 30.67 -38.53
C LYS A 1044 -29.90 30.25 -39.70
N ALA A 1045 -28.60 30.49 -39.60
CA ALA A 1045 -27.60 30.04 -40.56
C ALA A 1045 -26.66 29.03 -39.93
N VAL A 1046 -26.42 27.92 -40.63
CA VAL A 1046 -25.49 26.84 -40.22
C VAL A 1046 -24.58 26.51 -41.39
N GLY A 1047 -23.27 26.45 -41.17
CA GLY A 1047 -22.29 26.15 -42.23
C GLY A 1047 -21.04 25.44 -41.71
N VAL A 1048 -20.27 24.86 -42.63
CA VAL A 1048 -18.94 24.29 -42.38
C VAL A 1048 -17.91 25.38 -42.62
N GLY A 1049 -17.25 25.86 -41.58
CA GLY A 1049 -16.47 27.11 -41.55
C GLY A 1049 -17.16 28.14 -40.67
N LEU A 1050 -16.80 29.42 -40.79
CA LEU A 1050 -17.37 30.49 -39.99
C LEU A 1050 -18.52 31.20 -40.72
N VAL A 1051 -19.74 31.07 -40.21
CA VAL A 1051 -20.93 31.74 -40.75
C VAL A 1051 -20.70 33.27 -40.73
N PRO A 1052 -20.92 33.98 -41.85
CA PRO A 1052 -20.71 35.42 -41.94
C PRO A 1052 -21.83 36.20 -41.25
N GLU A 1053 -21.59 37.49 -40.99
CA GLU A 1053 -22.58 38.35 -40.33
C GLU A 1053 -23.82 38.61 -41.21
N TRP A 1054 -24.93 39.01 -40.58
CA TRP A 1054 -26.19 39.32 -41.27
C TRP A 1054 -26.03 40.31 -42.43
N ALA A 1055 -25.20 41.34 -42.24
CA ALA A 1055 -24.91 42.35 -43.26
C ALA A 1055 -24.23 41.75 -44.51
N GLU A 1056 -23.49 40.66 -44.36
CA GLU A 1056 -22.85 39.96 -45.48
C GLU A 1056 -23.80 38.92 -46.09
N LEU A 1057 -24.61 38.24 -45.26
CA LEU A 1057 -25.61 37.27 -45.72
C LEU A 1057 -26.73 37.90 -46.54
N ALA A 1058 -27.33 39.01 -46.09
CA ALA A 1058 -28.52 39.61 -46.70
C ALA A 1058 -28.36 41.10 -47.01
N GLY A 1059 -27.27 41.75 -46.60
CA GLY A 1059 -27.09 43.21 -46.73
C GLY A 1059 -28.00 44.00 -45.79
N ASN A 1060 -28.36 45.21 -46.22
CA ASN A 1060 -29.33 46.06 -45.52
C ASN A 1060 -30.76 45.65 -45.86
N TYR A 1061 -31.10 44.38 -45.64
CA TYR A 1061 -32.43 43.87 -45.94
C TYR A 1061 -33.48 44.58 -45.06
N VAL A 1062 -34.46 45.18 -45.73
CA VAL A 1062 -35.67 45.75 -45.14
C VAL A 1062 -36.83 45.26 -46.01
N PRO A 1063 -37.77 44.46 -45.47
CA PRO A 1063 -38.92 44.01 -46.25
C PRO A 1063 -39.77 45.20 -46.70
N ASP A 1064 -40.36 45.13 -47.89
CA ASP A 1064 -41.18 46.23 -48.41
C ASP A 1064 -42.39 46.51 -47.51
N GLY A 1065 -42.61 47.79 -47.20
CA GLY A 1065 -43.66 48.23 -46.27
C GLY A 1065 -43.36 48.05 -44.78
N PHE A 1066 -42.15 47.57 -44.43
CA PHE A 1066 -41.69 47.43 -43.04
C PHE A 1066 -40.49 48.34 -42.72
N GLU A 1067 -40.27 48.53 -41.42
CA GLU A 1067 -39.05 49.04 -40.82
C GLU A 1067 -38.48 47.98 -39.85
N VAL A 1068 -37.16 47.80 -39.85
CA VAL A 1068 -36.47 46.94 -38.88
C VAL A 1068 -36.15 47.78 -37.66
N THR A 1069 -36.86 47.55 -36.56
CA THR A 1069 -36.72 48.34 -35.32
C THR A 1069 -35.65 47.80 -34.38
N LYS A 1070 -35.37 46.50 -34.46
CA LYS A 1070 -34.37 45.82 -33.64
C LYS A 1070 -33.83 44.62 -34.40
N THR A 1071 -32.52 44.40 -34.29
CA THR A 1071 -31.86 43.17 -34.73
C THR A 1071 -31.08 42.62 -33.56
N GLU A 1072 -31.43 41.42 -33.12
CA GLU A 1072 -30.72 40.70 -32.06
C GLU A 1072 -29.95 39.53 -32.67
N THR A 1073 -28.83 39.14 -32.05
CA THR A 1073 -28.05 37.97 -32.46
C THR A 1073 -27.54 37.23 -31.24
N ASN A 1074 -27.49 35.90 -31.33
CA ASN A 1074 -26.85 35.06 -30.31
C ASN A 1074 -25.31 35.01 -30.48
N GLY A 1075 -24.77 35.74 -31.46
CA GLY A 1075 -23.35 35.70 -31.83
C GLY A 1075 -22.99 34.43 -32.60
N LEU A 1076 -21.77 34.42 -33.14
CA LEU A 1076 -21.22 33.28 -33.87
C LEU A 1076 -20.84 32.18 -32.87
N GLY A 1077 -21.42 30.99 -33.02
CA GLY A 1077 -21.17 29.84 -32.16
C GLY A 1077 -20.61 28.64 -32.93
N VAL A 1078 -19.49 28.07 -32.46
CA VAL A 1078 -18.93 26.84 -33.01
C VAL A 1078 -19.50 25.63 -32.26
N LYS A 1079 -20.20 24.73 -32.97
CA LYS A 1079 -20.90 23.59 -32.35
C LYS A 1079 -20.00 22.38 -32.17
N LYS A 1080 -19.32 21.96 -33.24
CA LYS A 1080 -18.45 20.78 -33.27
C LYS A 1080 -17.49 20.85 -34.46
N PHE A 1081 -16.51 19.96 -34.48
CA PHE A 1081 -15.76 19.67 -35.70
C PHE A 1081 -16.63 18.94 -36.71
N ASP A 1082 -16.38 19.17 -38.00
CA ASP A 1082 -17.06 18.44 -39.08
C ASP A 1082 -16.49 17.02 -39.23
N GLU A 1083 -17.36 16.02 -39.23
CA GLU A 1083 -16.97 14.61 -39.36
C GLU A 1083 -16.82 14.19 -40.83
N ASP A 1084 -17.49 14.91 -41.74
CA ASP A 1084 -17.62 14.54 -43.16
C ASP A 1084 -16.61 15.26 -44.08
N ASN A 1085 -15.74 16.12 -43.55
CA ASN A 1085 -14.75 16.86 -44.34
C ASN A 1085 -13.37 16.20 -44.28
N ASP A 1086 -12.76 15.99 -45.45
CA ASP A 1086 -11.39 15.51 -45.61
C ASP A 1086 -10.38 16.47 -44.96
N GLY A 1087 -10.69 17.78 -44.98
CA GLY A 1087 -9.92 18.86 -44.33
C GLY A 1087 -10.39 19.18 -42.91
N ASN A 1088 -9.56 19.87 -42.14
CA ASN A 1088 -9.93 20.29 -40.78
C ASN A 1088 -10.97 21.41 -40.88
N ALA A 1089 -12.17 21.17 -40.38
CA ALA A 1089 -13.28 22.12 -40.49
C ALA A 1089 -14.20 22.02 -39.26
N VAL A 1090 -14.95 23.09 -39.00
CA VAL A 1090 -15.91 23.15 -37.90
C VAL A 1090 -17.29 23.53 -38.40
N VAL A 1091 -18.33 23.06 -37.71
CA VAL A 1091 -19.71 23.48 -37.96
C VAL A 1091 -20.01 24.67 -37.04
N SER A 1092 -20.31 25.82 -37.63
CA SER A 1092 -20.76 27.00 -36.89
C SER A 1092 -22.21 27.35 -37.19
N GLU A 1093 -22.84 28.01 -36.22
CA GLU A 1093 -24.21 28.47 -36.27
C GLU A 1093 -24.27 29.93 -35.84
N GLN A 1094 -25.11 30.71 -36.51
CA GLN A 1094 -25.51 32.03 -36.05
C GLN A 1094 -27.01 32.23 -36.24
N VAL A 1095 -27.64 32.81 -35.22
CA VAL A 1095 -29.07 33.11 -35.21
C VAL A 1095 -29.26 34.61 -35.04
N TRP A 1096 -30.15 35.17 -35.85
CA TRP A 1096 -30.61 36.55 -35.76
C TRP A 1096 -32.12 36.60 -35.57
N THR A 1097 -32.58 37.59 -34.84
CA THR A 1097 -34.01 37.89 -34.69
C THR A 1097 -34.23 39.35 -35.06
N LEU A 1098 -34.96 39.59 -36.16
CA LEU A 1098 -35.32 40.93 -36.62
C LEU A 1098 -36.74 41.24 -36.15
N THR A 1099 -36.91 42.35 -35.43
CA THR A 1099 -38.23 42.89 -35.07
C THR A 1099 -38.66 43.90 -36.12
N LEU A 1100 -39.67 43.53 -36.88
CA LEU A 1100 -40.22 44.31 -37.97
C LEU A 1100 -41.46 45.06 -37.49
N LYS A 1101 -41.59 46.34 -37.85
CA LYS A 1101 -42.83 47.12 -37.69
C LYS A 1101 -43.32 47.61 -39.04
N GLY A 1102 -44.63 47.69 -39.24
CA GLY A 1102 -45.17 48.31 -40.45
C GLY A 1102 -44.85 49.80 -40.44
N ARG A 1103 -44.49 50.39 -41.58
CA ARG A 1103 -44.17 51.82 -41.63
C ARG A 1103 -45.42 52.68 -41.38
N GLU A 1104 -45.27 53.73 -40.57
CA GLU A 1104 -46.37 54.63 -40.22
C GLU A 1104 -46.78 55.61 -41.35
N ASP A 1105 -45.98 55.69 -42.43
CA ASP A 1105 -46.17 56.58 -43.58
C ASP A 1105 -47.12 56.02 -44.66
N ARG A 1106 -47.63 54.80 -44.50
CA ARG A 1106 -48.55 54.14 -45.45
C ARG A 1106 -50.00 54.15 -44.98
N THR A 1107 -50.93 54.40 -45.91
CA THR A 1107 -52.39 54.39 -45.69
C THR A 1107 -52.98 52.99 -45.52
N GLU A 1108 -52.28 51.94 -46.01
CA GLU A 1108 -52.66 50.53 -45.85
C GLU A 1108 -51.48 49.70 -45.33
N LEU A 1109 -51.77 48.71 -44.48
CA LEU A 1109 -50.79 47.77 -43.96
C LEU A 1109 -50.37 46.76 -45.06
N PRO A 1110 -49.11 46.28 -45.05
CA PRO A 1110 -48.65 45.28 -46.00
C PRO A 1110 -49.49 44.00 -45.94
N LYS A 1111 -49.94 43.50 -47.11
CA LYS A 1111 -50.75 42.26 -47.22
C LYS A 1111 -49.91 41.01 -47.47
N ALA A 1112 -48.64 41.20 -47.84
CA ALA A 1112 -47.68 40.13 -48.08
C ALA A 1112 -46.34 40.48 -47.43
N PHE A 1113 -45.60 39.43 -47.09
CA PHE A 1113 -44.25 39.50 -46.59
C PHE A 1113 -43.34 38.69 -47.52
N ARG A 1114 -42.19 39.27 -47.88
CA ARG A 1114 -41.18 38.60 -48.70
C ARG A 1114 -39.91 38.42 -47.91
N PHE A 1115 -39.45 37.17 -47.76
CA PHE A 1115 -38.22 36.82 -47.04
C PHE A 1115 -36.96 37.44 -47.66
N ALA A 1116 -35.86 37.46 -46.89
CA ALA A 1116 -34.61 38.02 -47.36
C ALA A 1116 -33.93 37.12 -48.40
N SER A 1117 -33.48 37.69 -49.51
CA SER A 1117 -32.63 36.95 -50.46
C SER A 1117 -31.21 36.84 -49.91
N VAL A 1118 -30.69 35.62 -49.81
CA VAL A 1118 -29.30 35.37 -49.36
C VAL A 1118 -28.33 35.69 -50.50
N LYS A 1119 -27.30 36.49 -50.20
CA LYS A 1119 -26.33 37.05 -51.17
C LYS A 1119 -25.03 36.27 -51.29
N VAL A 1120 -24.81 35.31 -50.40
CA VAL A 1120 -23.65 34.41 -50.41
C VAL A 1120 -24.04 33.05 -50.99
N PRO A 1121 -23.10 32.27 -51.54
CA PRO A 1121 -23.36 30.90 -51.97
C PRO A 1121 -23.91 30.03 -50.82
N THR A 1122 -25.11 29.49 -50.99
CA THR A 1122 -25.78 28.62 -50.00
C THR A 1122 -26.16 27.28 -50.63
N LYS A 1123 -26.05 26.21 -49.86
CA LYS A 1123 -26.52 24.87 -50.22
C LYS A 1123 -28.04 24.82 -50.31
N GLU A 1124 -28.72 25.42 -49.34
CA GLU A 1124 -30.18 25.49 -49.29
C GLU A 1124 -30.64 26.73 -48.52
N VAL A 1125 -31.80 27.26 -48.91
CA VAL A 1125 -32.52 28.31 -48.18
C VAL A 1125 -33.94 27.81 -47.93
N VAL A 1126 -34.33 27.76 -46.66
CA VAL A 1126 -35.62 27.23 -46.22
C VAL A 1126 -36.44 28.38 -45.64
N TYR A 1127 -37.65 28.59 -46.14
CA TYR A 1127 -38.59 29.57 -45.61
C TYR A 1127 -39.69 28.86 -44.82
N GLN A 1128 -39.96 29.32 -43.61
CA GLN A 1128 -40.97 28.76 -42.72
C GLN A 1128 -41.84 29.85 -42.11
N ARG A 1129 -43.08 29.51 -41.75
CA ARG A 1129 -43.96 30.35 -40.92
C ARG A 1129 -44.53 29.54 -39.76
N TYR A 1130 -44.81 30.21 -38.66
CA TYR A 1130 -45.68 29.64 -37.62
C TYR A 1130 -47.13 29.64 -38.12
N ALA A 1131 -47.74 28.46 -38.15
CA ALA A 1131 -49.19 28.29 -38.27
C ALA A 1131 -49.68 27.74 -36.92
N ASP A 1132 -50.36 28.56 -36.14
CA ASP A 1132 -50.64 28.33 -34.72
C ASP A 1132 -49.36 28.07 -33.89
N ALA A 1133 -49.05 26.80 -33.60
CA ALA A 1133 -47.89 26.36 -32.83
C ALA A 1133 -46.87 25.56 -33.67
N ASP A 1134 -47.20 25.19 -34.91
CA ASP A 1134 -46.37 24.35 -35.77
C ASP A 1134 -45.62 25.18 -36.83
N LEU A 1135 -44.42 24.73 -37.20
CA LEU A 1135 -43.62 25.33 -38.27
C LEU A 1135 -43.99 24.69 -39.61
N THR A 1136 -44.38 25.52 -40.58
CA THR A 1136 -44.77 25.07 -41.92
C THR A 1136 -43.86 25.69 -42.99
N PRO A 1137 -43.34 24.92 -43.96
CA PRO A 1137 -42.54 25.46 -45.06
C PRO A 1137 -43.41 26.27 -46.01
N VAL A 1138 -42.88 27.39 -46.50
CA VAL A 1138 -43.61 28.37 -47.35
C VAL A 1138 -42.76 28.83 -48.53
N SER A 1139 -43.38 29.53 -49.48
CA SER A 1139 -42.69 30.24 -50.56
C SER A 1139 -41.96 31.50 -50.05
N GLU A 1140 -41.05 32.04 -50.86
CA GLU A 1140 -40.29 33.27 -50.56
C GLU A 1140 -41.21 34.49 -50.29
N GLU A 1141 -42.41 34.49 -50.84
CA GLU A 1141 -43.46 35.48 -50.56
C GLU A 1141 -44.68 34.78 -49.94
N VAL A 1142 -45.23 35.38 -48.88
CA VAL A 1142 -46.31 34.83 -48.06
C VAL A 1142 -47.35 35.91 -47.78
N SER A 1143 -48.63 35.56 -47.87
CA SER A 1143 -49.73 36.43 -47.44
C SER A 1143 -49.79 36.52 -45.92
N LEU A 1144 -49.78 37.75 -45.39
CA LEU A 1144 -49.87 38.02 -43.96
C LEU A 1144 -51.31 37.91 -43.47
N GLU A 1145 -51.49 37.51 -42.20
CA GLU A 1145 -52.81 37.52 -41.57
C GLU A 1145 -53.33 38.96 -41.38
N GLN A 1146 -54.61 39.22 -41.70
CA GLN A 1146 -55.21 40.58 -41.78
C GLN A 1146 -55.36 41.34 -40.44
N SER A 1147 -54.59 40.99 -39.41
CA SER A 1147 -54.65 41.56 -38.06
C SER A 1147 -53.45 42.44 -37.71
N TYR A 1148 -52.36 42.40 -38.50
CA TYR A 1148 -51.14 43.16 -38.24
C TYR A 1148 -51.36 44.67 -38.35
N GLY A 1149 -51.40 45.40 -37.22
CA GLY A 1149 -51.47 46.87 -37.23
C GLY A 1149 -52.86 47.50 -37.08
N LYS A 1150 -53.91 46.74 -36.71
CA LYS A 1150 -55.15 47.39 -36.20
C LYS A 1150 -54.84 48.06 -34.85
N LYS A 1151 -54.57 49.36 -34.86
CA LYS A 1151 -54.72 50.20 -33.65
C LYS A 1151 -56.15 49.98 -33.14
N LYS A 1152 -56.33 49.20 -32.07
CA LYS A 1152 -57.58 49.26 -31.30
C LYS A 1152 -57.66 50.66 -30.73
N SER A 1153 -58.36 51.55 -31.45
CA SER A 1153 -58.73 52.88 -30.98
C SER A 1153 -59.71 52.72 -29.82
N ASN A 1154 -59.17 52.49 -28.63
CA ASN A 1154 -59.93 52.50 -27.37
C ASN A 1154 -60.19 53.93 -26.87
N TRP A 1155 -59.84 54.97 -27.64
CA TRP A 1155 -60.04 56.37 -27.25
C TRP A 1155 -61.53 56.71 -27.02
N LEU A 1156 -62.44 56.09 -27.79
CA LEU A 1156 -63.89 56.26 -27.59
C LEU A 1156 -64.37 55.66 -26.26
N TRP A 1157 -63.72 54.60 -25.77
CA TRP A 1157 -64.03 53.99 -24.47
C TRP A 1157 -63.40 54.77 -23.29
N TYR A 1158 -62.26 55.44 -23.48
CA TYR A 1158 -61.68 56.31 -22.44
C TYR A 1158 -62.41 57.65 -22.29
N ALA A 1159 -63.02 58.20 -23.36
CA ALA A 1159 -63.88 59.38 -23.28
C ALA A 1159 -65.25 59.10 -22.63
N LEU A 1160 -65.81 57.90 -22.85
CA LEU A 1160 -67.05 57.43 -22.19
C LEU A 1160 -66.81 56.95 -20.74
N ALA A 1161 -65.63 56.38 -20.43
CA ALA A 1161 -65.27 55.99 -19.07
C ALA A 1161 -64.93 57.19 -18.16
N GLY A 1162 -64.44 58.32 -18.71
CA GLY A 1162 -64.16 59.54 -17.95
C GLY A 1162 -65.42 60.22 -17.38
N VAL A 1163 -66.55 60.15 -18.08
CA VAL A 1163 -67.84 60.73 -17.64
C VAL A 1163 -68.58 59.78 -16.68
N ALA A 1164 -68.45 58.47 -16.85
CA ALA A 1164 -69.02 57.48 -15.93
C ALA A 1164 -68.22 57.34 -14.62
N ALA A 1165 -66.88 57.52 -14.65
CA ALA A 1165 -66.04 57.40 -13.47
C ALA A 1165 -66.30 58.50 -12.41
N VAL A 1166 -66.66 59.73 -12.81
CA VAL A 1166 -67.00 60.81 -11.87
C VAL A 1166 -68.36 60.57 -11.20
N PHE A 1167 -69.36 60.05 -11.92
CA PHE A 1167 -70.66 59.68 -11.37
C PHE A 1167 -70.60 58.44 -10.46
N VAL A 1168 -69.77 57.46 -10.81
CA VAL A 1168 -69.56 56.25 -10.00
C VAL A 1168 -68.72 56.57 -8.75
N LEU A 1169 -67.72 57.47 -8.80
CA LEU A 1169 -66.94 57.82 -7.60
C LEU A 1169 -67.79 58.51 -6.52
N VAL A 1170 -68.72 59.39 -6.90
CA VAL A 1170 -69.64 60.08 -5.96
C VAL A 1170 -70.70 59.11 -5.41
N ALA A 1171 -71.22 58.19 -6.23
CA ALA A 1171 -72.16 57.16 -5.78
C ALA A 1171 -71.51 56.07 -4.91
N THR A 1172 -70.23 55.74 -5.16
CA THR A 1172 -69.48 54.66 -4.48
C THR A 1172 -68.99 55.07 -3.10
N VAL A 1173 -68.70 56.37 -2.86
CA VAL A 1173 -68.40 56.89 -1.51
C VAL A 1173 -69.63 56.83 -0.59
N VAL A 1174 -70.85 56.93 -1.14
CA VAL A 1174 -72.10 56.84 -0.37
C VAL A 1174 -72.56 55.38 -0.17
N LEU A 1175 -72.32 54.49 -1.14
CA LEU A 1175 -72.77 53.09 -1.06
C LEU A 1175 -71.80 52.14 -0.32
N LEU A 1176 -70.50 52.47 -0.20
CA LEU A 1176 -69.53 51.66 0.56
C LEU A 1176 -69.60 51.83 2.08
N ALA A 1177 -70.55 52.63 2.60
CA ALA A 1177 -70.84 52.70 4.03
C ALA A 1177 -71.72 51.55 4.54
N VAL A 1178 -72.25 50.66 3.69
CA VAL A 1178 -73.15 49.58 4.14
C VAL A 1178 -72.90 48.28 3.35
N ARG A 1179 -72.18 47.33 3.97
CA ARG A 1179 -72.28 45.84 3.85
C ARG A 1179 -72.42 45.24 2.44
N GLY A 1180 -71.62 44.30 1.93
CA GLY A 1180 -70.88 43.18 2.53
C GLY A 1180 -71.17 41.92 1.70
N GLY A 1181 -70.14 41.16 1.28
CA GLY A 1181 -70.26 39.73 0.95
C GLY A 1181 -70.05 39.24 -0.50
N LYS A 1182 -68.91 38.55 -0.69
CA LYS A 1182 -68.64 37.29 -1.44
C LYS A 1182 -68.80 37.22 -2.98
N ARG A 1183 -67.70 36.87 -3.65
CA ARG A 1183 -67.63 36.26 -5.01
C ARG A 1183 -67.10 34.83 -4.91
N GLY A 1184 -67.68 33.91 -5.67
CA GLY A 1184 -67.23 32.52 -5.82
C GLY A 1184 -66.11 32.35 -6.86
N PRO A 1185 -65.45 31.16 -6.93
CA PRO A 1185 -64.28 30.91 -7.76
C PRO A 1185 -64.61 30.34 -9.15
N VAL A 1186 -63.69 30.55 -10.09
CA VAL A 1186 -63.69 30.06 -11.48
C VAL A 1186 -62.86 28.77 -11.55
N GLU A 1187 -63.42 27.69 -12.10
CA GLU A 1187 -62.74 26.42 -12.40
C GLU A 1187 -61.86 26.53 -13.65
N ALA A 1188 -60.68 25.89 -13.63
CA ALA A 1188 -59.78 25.74 -14.77
C ALA A 1188 -59.50 24.24 -15.01
N GLY A 1189 -59.82 23.74 -16.20
CA GLY A 1189 -59.68 22.32 -16.58
C GLY A 1189 -58.27 21.91 -17.04
N LEU A 1190 -58.05 20.59 -17.12
CA LEU A 1190 -56.81 19.93 -17.57
C LEU A 1190 -56.56 20.10 -19.09
N PRO A 1191 -55.30 20.06 -19.57
CA PRO A 1191 -54.95 20.15 -20.99
C PRO A 1191 -55.48 18.96 -21.82
N ASP A 1192 -55.80 19.19 -23.10
CA ASP A 1192 -56.41 18.19 -23.99
C ASP A 1192 -55.48 17.00 -24.35
N ARG A 1193 -54.14 17.17 -24.29
CA ARG A 1193 -53.15 16.10 -24.43
C ARG A 1193 -52.29 15.97 -23.18
N LEU A 1194 -52.27 14.77 -22.58
CA LEU A 1194 -51.55 14.47 -21.35
C LEU A 1194 -50.51 13.37 -21.64
N ASP A 1195 -49.25 13.75 -21.82
CA ASP A 1195 -48.13 12.81 -21.97
C ASP A 1195 -47.47 12.50 -20.61
N PRO A 1196 -46.61 11.46 -20.50
CA PRO A 1196 -45.99 11.06 -19.24
C PRO A 1196 -45.16 12.16 -18.57
N PHE A 1197 -44.50 13.03 -19.35
CA PHE A 1197 -43.69 14.12 -18.80
C PHE A 1197 -44.58 15.22 -18.22
N VAL A 1198 -45.66 15.58 -18.93
CA VAL A 1198 -46.66 16.56 -18.46
C VAL A 1198 -47.40 16.04 -17.23
N ALA A 1199 -47.78 14.76 -17.21
CA ALA A 1199 -48.41 14.13 -16.06
C ALA A 1199 -47.48 14.11 -14.84
N ALA A 1200 -46.22 13.69 -15.00
CA ALA A 1200 -45.24 13.69 -13.92
C ALA A 1200 -44.94 15.11 -13.39
N ALA A 1201 -44.83 16.11 -14.28
CA ALA A 1201 -44.63 17.50 -13.89
C ALA A 1201 -45.82 18.06 -13.09
N LEU A 1202 -47.06 17.80 -13.53
CA LEU A 1202 -48.27 18.21 -12.82
C LEU A 1202 -48.40 17.53 -11.45
N LEU A 1203 -48.06 16.24 -11.35
CA LEU A 1203 -48.07 15.52 -10.08
C LEU A 1203 -46.99 16.05 -9.12
N ARG A 1204 -45.77 16.34 -9.60
CA ARG A 1204 -44.73 16.98 -8.80
C ARG A 1204 -45.15 18.38 -8.34
N GLU A 1205 -45.82 19.17 -9.18
CA GLU A 1205 -46.40 20.47 -8.77
C GLU A 1205 -47.46 20.29 -7.66
N ILE A 1206 -48.33 19.27 -7.78
CA ILE A 1206 -49.33 18.96 -6.75
C ILE A 1206 -48.65 18.50 -5.46
N ARG A 1207 -47.59 17.69 -5.54
CA ARG A 1207 -46.83 17.18 -4.39
C ARG A 1207 -46.26 18.29 -3.50
N GLU A 1208 -45.75 19.35 -4.12
CA GLU A 1208 -45.16 20.51 -3.43
C GLU A 1208 -46.21 21.40 -2.74
N ARG A 1209 -47.49 21.07 -2.85
CA ARG A 1209 -48.56 21.80 -2.18
C ARG A 1209 -48.60 21.48 -0.67
N PRO A 1210 -48.72 22.50 0.19
CA PRO A 1210 -48.72 22.32 1.63
C PRO A 1210 -49.97 21.59 2.15
N GLU A 1211 -51.06 21.53 1.37
CA GLU A 1211 -52.35 20.95 1.77
C GLU A 1211 -52.39 19.40 1.73
N LEU A 1212 -51.36 18.73 1.18
CA LEU A 1212 -51.29 17.27 1.18
C LEU A 1212 -50.78 16.72 2.53
N THR A 1213 -51.51 15.75 3.09
CA THR A 1213 -51.06 14.99 4.26
C THR A 1213 -49.86 14.10 3.90
N VAL A 1214 -49.13 13.64 4.92
CA VAL A 1214 -47.98 12.74 4.73
C VAL A 1214 -48.38 11.46 3.99
N SER A 1215 -49.57 10.91 4.26
CA SER A 1215 -50.10 9.74 3.56
C SER A 1215 -50.46 10.04 2.10
N HIS A 1216 -50.99 11.22 1.81
CA HIS A 1216 -51.27 11.64 0.43
C HIS A 1216 -49.98 11.84 -0.37
N ARG A 1217 -48.93 12.43 0.22
CA ARG A 1217 -47.64 12.57 -0.45
C ARG A 1217 -47.01 11.22 -0.77
N ALA A 1218 -47.07 10.25 0.15
CA ALA A 1218 -46.56 8.91 -0.08
C ALA A 1218 -47.30 8.18 -1.21
N ALA A 1219 -48.62 8.31 -1.28
CA ALA A 1219 -49.42 7.72 -2.36
C ALA A 1219 -49.15 8.42 -3.71
N LEU A 1220 -48.95 9.74 -3.72
CA LEU A 1220 -48.59 10.48 -4.93
C LEU A 1220 -47.19 10.09 -5.41
N ASP A 1221 -46.23 9.95 -4.50
CA ASP A 1221 -44.87 9.49 -4.82
C ASP A 1221 -44.88 8.07 -5.41
N GLN A 1222 -45.80 7.22 -4.96
CA GLN A 1222 -46.00 5.88 -5.53
C GLN A 1222 -46.57 5.92 -6.96
N ASP A 1223 -47.61 6.73 -7.21
CA ASP A 1223 -48.16 6.92 -8.57
C ASP A 1223 -47.11 7.55 -9.50
N LEU A 1224 -46.28 8.47 -9.00
CA LEU A 1224 -45.18 9.09 -9.75
C LEU A 1224 -44.11 8.06 -10.13
N ALA A 1225 -43.71 7.20 -9.18
CA ALA A 1225 -42.75 6.13 -9.42
C ALA A 1225 -43.28 5.09 -10.42
N GLU A 1226 -44.58 4.80 -10.42
CA GLU A 1226 -45.21 3.89 -11.39
C GLU A 1226 -45.16 4.46 -12.83
N ILE A 1227 -45.45 5.75 -13.00
CA ILE A 1227 -45.32 6.45 -14.29
C ILE A 1227 -43.85 6.44 -14.75
N GLU A 1228 -42.91 6.72 -13.84
CA GLU A 1228 -41.49 6.78 -14.17
C GLU A 1228 -40.91 5.40 -14.53
N GLN A 1229 -41.29 4.37 -13.78
CA GLN A 1229 -40.83 3.01 -14.01
C GLN A 1229 -41.41 2.40 -15.29
N TYR A 1230 -42.63 2.77 -15.68
CA TYR A 1230 -43.23 2.30 -16.93
C TYR A 1230 -42.71 3.05 -18.16
N HIS A 1231 -42.61 4.39 -18.09
CA HIS A 1231 -42.29 5.22 -19.26
C HIS A 1231 -40.82 5.62 -19.41
N PHE A 1232 -40.00 5.56 -18.35
CA PHE A 1232 -38.62 6.07 -18.36
C PHE A 1232 -37.55 5.05 -17.94
N ALA A 1233 -37.91 3.82 -17.56
CA ALA A 1233 -36.93 2.79 -17.23
C ALA A 1233 -36.42 2.03 -18.48
N ALA A 1234 -35.13 1.65 -18.47
CA ALA A 1234 -34.43 1.06 -19.62
C ALA A 1234 -34.74 -0.44 -19.91
N GLY A 1235 -35.74 -1.04 -19.28
CA GLY A 1235 -36.09 -2.47 -19.43
C GLY A 1235 -37.59 -2.71 -19.61
N ALA A 1236 -37.95 -3.73 -20.40
CA ALA A 1236 -39.34 -4.07 -20.70
C ALA A 1236 -40.06 -4.64 -19.47
N ASN A 1237 -40.83 -3.80 -18.78
CA ASN A 1237 -41.64 -4.20 -17.62
C ASN A 1237 -43.02 -4.65 -18.10
N GLY A 1238 -43.31 -5.95 -18.03
CA GLY A 1238 -44.57 -6.57 -18.47
C GLY A 1238 -45.83 -6.22 -17.65
N HIS A 1239 -45.90 -5.00 -17.11
CA HIS A 1239 -47.04 -4.45 -16.40
C HIS A 1239 -47.97 -3.66 -17.35
N PRO A 1240 -49.26 -3.50 -17.04
CA PRO A 1240 -50.17 -2.67 -17.83
C PRO A 1240 -49.81 -1.18 -17.73
N ALA A 1241 -50.02 -0.41 -18.81
CA ALA A 1241 -49.72 1.02 -18.84
C ALA A 1241 -50.60 1.82 -17.84
N PRO A 1242 -50.03 2.74 -17.05
CA PRO A 1242 -50.79 3.57 -16.12
C PRO A 1242 -51.68 4.59 -16.86
N ASP A 1243 -52.92 4.76 -16.40
CA ASP A 1243 -53.87 5.74 -16.95
C ASP A 1243 -53.54 7.15 -16.42
N LEU A 1244 -52.69 7.86 -17.16
CA LEU A 1244 -52.17 9.17 -16.80
C LEU A 1244 -53.29 10.18 -16.49
N ARG A 1245 -54.38 10.19 -17.28
CA ARG A 1245 -55.47 11.15 -17.11
C ARG A 1245 -56.20 10.91 -15.80
N LYS A 1246 -56.52 9.65 -15.49
CA LYS A 1246 -57.17 9.27 -14.24
C LYS A 1246 -56.30 9.53 -13.01
N ILE A 1247 -54.99 9.32 -13.12
CA ILE A 1247 -54.04 9.61 -12.03
C ILE A 1247 -53.99 11.11 -11.75
N VAL A 1248 -53.82 11.95 -12.78
CA VAL A 1248 -53.72 13.41 -12.59
C VAL A 1248 -55.05 14.01 -12.15
N GLU A 1249 -56.20 13.58 -12.67
CA GLU A 1249 -57.52 14.03 -12.23
C GLU A 1249 -57.77 13.70 -10.75
N ARG A 1250 -57.41 12.50 -10.31
CA ARG A 1250 -57.49 12.08 -8.91
C ARG A 1250 -56.68 12.99 -7.99
N TRP A 1251 -55.43 13.30 -8.35
CA TRP A 1251 -54.59 14.18 -7.53
C TRP A 1251 -55.00 15.65 -7.61
N ALA A 1252 -55.47 16.12 -8.77
CA ALA A 1252 -55.99 17.46 -8.94
C ALA A 1252 -57.26 17.69 -8.10
N ALA A 1253 -58.12 16.68 -7.96
CA ALA A 1253 -59.31 16.74 -7.10
C ALA A 1253 -58.97 16.69 -5.60
N THR A 1254 -57.87 16.04 -5.23
CA THR A 1254 -57.46 15.88 -3.83
C THR A 1254 -56.81 17.16 -3.25
N ALA A 1255 -56.29 18.05 -4.11
CA ALA A 1255 -55.70 19.33 -3.70
C ALA A 1255 -56.02 20.47 -4.71
N PRO A 1256 -57.21 21.09 -4.66
CA PRO A 1256 -57.59 22.18 -5.58
C PRO A 1256 -56.64 23.39 -5.47
N ARG A 1257 -56.33 24.04 -6.60
CA ARG A 1257 -55.40 25.20 -6.66
C ARG A 1257 -55.88 26.36 -5.78
N ALA A 1258 -55.00 26.85 -4.90
CA ALA A 1258 -55.21 28.09 -4.16
C ALA A 1258 -55.17 29.30 -5.13
N THR A 1259 -56.21 30.13 -5.09
CA THR A 1259 -56.30 31.38 -5.88
C THR A 1259 -55.31 32.42 -5.33
N SER A 1260 -54.36 32.83 -6.15
CA SER A 1260 -53.21 33.66 -5.77
C SER A 1260 -53.61 35.09 -5.36
N GLY A 1261 -53.37 35.43 -4.09
CA GLY A 1261 -53.37 36.78 -3.56
C GLY A 1261 -51.95 37.37 -3.49
N ASN A 1262 -51.76 38.48 -4.20
CA ASN A 1262 -50.75 39.54 -4.05
C ASN A 1262 -49.77 39.44 -2.85
N ARG A 1263 -48.45 39.35 -3.10
CA ARG A 1263 -47.44 39.98 -2.22
C ARG A 1263 -46.08 40.20 -2.89
N GLN A 1264 -45.75 41.49 -2.89
CA GLN A 1264 -44.50 42.21 -3.11
C GLN A 1264 -43.18 41.47 -2.82
N LEU A 1265 -42.23 41.73 -3.73
CA LEU A 1265 -40.78 41.69 -3.57
C LEU A 1265 -40.29 42.29 -2.25
N LEU A 1266 -39.43 41.55 -1.55
CA LEU A 1266 -38.40 42.11 -0.66
C LEU A 1266 -37.07 41.41 -0.96
N ILE A 1267 -36.08 42.26 -1.19
CA ILE A 1267 -34.69 41.98 -1.54
C ILE A 1267 -33.95 41.41 -0.31
N GLY A 1268 -33.08 40.42 -0.54
CA GLY A 1268 -32.12 39.85 0.40
C GLY A 1268 -31.18 38.89 -0.30
#